data_AF-A0A2W4S3Z9-F1
#
_entry.id   AF-A0A2W4S3Z9-F1
#
_cell.length_a   1.000
_cell.length_b   1.000
_cell.length_c   1.000
_cell.angle_alpha   90.00
_cell.angle_beta   90.00
_cell.angle_gamma   90.00
#
_symmetry.space_group_name_H-M   'P 1'
#
loop_
_entity.id
_entity.type
_entity.pdbx_description
1 polymer ?
#
loop_
_entity_poly.entity_id
_entity_poly.type
_entity_poly.pdbx_seq_one_letter_code
_entity_poly.pdbx_strand_id
1 'polypeptide(L)'
;MEFKSVADGALAVLGSISAETWRSLLVLLLILAALVYALRANGFVARVWKIIQEVMLTNWQLALLGTAAIVLSLASGWRTWDGMRNFTNEPLLSLMITFGIQAVMLIVAWLIGESFATGMSQVDGSKRERTPADAVIGMVLGLATSGAIFYWLLHISGAVSWTRTADLSFDWSRFATVAMYFAIALLITAAIAYSFIRGGELAIPYVRGTRVIARNVVLWVMFLACMGTSVFFSFDSFFSVIFPEEQRKRAADLRAQNQVSGILSDIGATIASRRVTEAARLFETAEWQHYDAQLSELTRRAQASSREIEAYFLQQLEQRRKAIAEQQERKATAQSGQAGLLTRKTALTEELARARGERPRLAAEYARHKSELDAKAREVDEKRVEALAEERGVEGTGKQGRGPVYRQRMAELQRLQDEYGIKEERTKDAEKRLRDVEARIAQLERELATIDGDLAKLASEMEAADQLIRAAQETGGDGEAKLDPNHMLPLFAQARADFRQEPSAEKLATVEQLCSQIMAALASTPATEERARGIDCSPKQFHEAAAVVFGLNSGLKLFETECAGGSKLAHLQSADDLFGFARKCLADSGLPSADTEELRARINTAEINRDDKAHRFVVTLNAFEDGNYLAYLSLAIAIGLDSLIFLAGLFGANAVRSPLSDIPTYKARSAQQLEAIIETALIPHRLETARAVLDAMRPITPTNGFTAEVIIHDDDPHAPDLLRVMNAGATIGAVRQPHPGMPRYEIRAELFEYLSAVARREFEANQYYAAMADMERVISVALLPDIAGNAETVLSHLHPIREENGYMAEVWMDQVPDHHALIVRSALNAGATFNRVIRIDSNQYRVHGDFYRVLAHLRGRLLASAGAIPQVRSPVIGGALSSKPAELYERSDYQRQITHDASAAPNGSYAFSDDLQDEILAELLDSVGIPLSAYERLKDEHVAQAALAAGEALRRMAYRNENLHQEFYERERRWTERLEHKREELRERFGNQRTALSLVDELATTIDRLRPALLLSPEADLLDKLIEALEFAAGADNLQQPSEQMLLKELKALQSYDLADEAPWKRAKDLIDHFEVASPRSRLN
;
A
#
# COMPACT_ATOMS: atom_id res chain seq x y z
N MET A 1 -20.45 30.60 -9.98
CA MET A 1 -20.92 30.97 -11.32
C MET A 1 -20.95 29.73 -12.22
N GLU A 2 -21.39 28.56 -11.73
CA GLU A 2 -21.20 27.26 -12.41
C GLU A 2 -22.46 26.36 -12.46
N PHE A 3 -23.62 26.84 -11.98
CA PHE A 3 -24.87 26.09 -12.15
C PHE A 3 -25.57 26.37 -13.49
N LYS A 4 -25.17 27.45 -14.19
CA LYS A 4 -25.78 27.84 -15.48
C LYS A 4 -25.17 27.09 -16.67
N SER A 5 -23.87 26.77 -16.66
CA SER A 5 -23.23 26.02 -17.75
C SER A 5 -23.58 24.53 -17.78
N VAL A 6 -23.89 23.93 -16.63
CA VAL A 6 -24.34 22.53 -16.54
C VAL A 6 -25.79 22.39 -17.04
N ALA A 7 -26.65 23.39 -16.79
CA ALA A 7 -28.01 23.43 -17.31
C ALA A 7 -28.04 23.66 -18.83
N ASP A 8 -27.18 24.54 -19.35
CA ASP A 8 -27.08 24.81 -20.79
C ASP A 8 -26.43 23.63 -21.56
N GLY A 9 -25.52 22.86 -20.93
CA GLY A 9 -24.96 21.63 -21.48
C GLY A 9 -25.94 20.46 -21.55
N ALA A 10 -26.81 20.30 -20.54
CA ALA A 10 -27.86 19.27 -20.55
C ALA A 10 -28.94 19.56 -21.62
N LEU A 11 -29.25 20.84 -21.86
CA LEU A 11 -30.17 21.27 -22.92
C LEU A 11 -29.56 21.15 -24.33
N ALA A 12 -28.23 21.29 -24.47
CA ALA A 12 -27.54 21.07 -25.74
C ALA A 12 -27.53 19.58 -26.16
N VAL A 13 -27.43 18.64 -25.20
CA VAL A 13 -27.51 17.19 -25.47
C VAL A 13 -28.93 16.76 -25.85
N LEU A 14 -29.97 17.40 -25.31
CA LEU A 14 -31.36 17.15 -25.70
C LEU A 14 -31.70 17.69 -27.11
N GLY A 15 -30.94 18.65 -27.63
CA GLY A 15 -31.13 19.26 -28.94
C GLY A 15 -30.51 18.49 -30.13
N SER A 16 -29.63 17.52 -29.88
CA SER A 16 -28.90 16.78 -30.93
C SER A 16 -29.29 15.30 -31.05
N ILE A 17 -30.47 14.93 -30.58
CA ILE A 17 -30.98 13.54 -30.61
C ILE A 17 -31.81 13.38 -31.90
N SER A 18 -31.33 12.57 -32.84
CA SER A 18 -32.01 12.28 -34.10
C SER A 18 -33.39 11.62 -33.86
N ALA A 19 -34.33 11.76 -34.79
CA ALA A 19 -35.67 11.17 -34.67
C ALA A 19 -35.64 9.63 -34.48
N GLU A 20 -34.59 8.94 -34.93
CA GLU A 20 -34.38 7.50 -34.73
C GLU A 20 -33.98 7.11 -33.29
N THR A 21 -33.25 7.98 -32.59
CA THR A 21 -32.87 7.74 -31.18
C THR A 21 -34.06 7.97 -30.24
N TRP A 22 -34.95 8.92 -30.56
CA TRP A 22 -36.23 9.06 -29.85
C TRP A 22 -37.18 7.88 -30.07
N ARG A 23 -37.21 7.35 -31.29
CA ARG A 23 -38.06 6.21 -31.65
C ARG A 23 -37.61 4.91 -30.98
N SER A 24 -36.29 4.70 -30.87
CA SER A 24 -35.73 3.55 -30.14
C SER A 24 -35.91 3.67 -28.62
N LEU A 25 -35.77 4.87 -28.04
CA LEU A 25 -36.10 5.12 -26.62
C LEU A 25 -37.58 4.88 -26.31
N LEU A 26 -38.49 5.33 -27.18
CA LEU A 26 -39.94 5.10 -27.04
C LEU A 26 -40.31 3.62 -27.16
N VAL A 27 -39.70 2.90 -28.09
CA VAL A 27 -39.91 1.44 -28.24
C VAL A 27 -39.37 0.70 -27.01
N LEU A 28 -38.21 1.09 -26.49
CA LEU A 28 -37.64 0.50 -25.28
C LEU A 28 -38.53 0.76 -24.06
N LEU A 29 -39.02 1.99 -23.90
CA LEU A 29 -39.97 2.37 -22.85
C LEU A 29 -41.31 1.64 -22.98
N LEU A 30 -41.81 1.43 -24.19
CA LEU A 30 -43.04 0.66 -24.45
C LEU A 30 -42.85 -0.84 -24.17
N ILE A 31 -41.69 -1.41 -24.49
CA ILE A 31 -41.35 -2.79 -24.15
C ILE A 31 -41.22 -2.96 -22.63
N LEU A 32 -40.57 -2.01 -21.95
CA LEU A 32 -40.45 -2.01 -20.49
C LEU A 32 -41.80 -1.84 -19.80
N ALA A 33 -42.65 -0.94 -20.32
CA ALA A 33 -44.01 -0.76 -19.83
C ALA A 33 -44.88 -2.00 -20.09
N ALA A 34 -44.75 -2.65 -21.25
CA ALA A 34 -45.45 -3.89 -21.57
C ALA A 34 -44.97 -5.06 -20.70
N LEU A 35 -43.67 -5.15 -20.41
CA LEU A 35 -43.10 -6.16 -19.52
C LEU A 35 -43.58 -5.95 -18.08
N VAL A 36 -43.56 -4.71 -17.58
CA VAL A 36 -44.07 -4.36 -16.25
C VAL A 36 -45.58 -4.62 -16.16
N TYR A 37 -46.33 -4.29 -17.20
CA TYR A 37 -47.77 -4.57 -17.27
C TYR A 37 -48.04 -6.09 -17.30
N ALA A 38 -47.29 -6.87 -18.09
CA ALA A 38 -47.43 -8.33 -18.16
C ALA A 38 -47.05 -9.02 -16.84
N LEU A 39 -45.98 -8.57 -16.18
CA LEU A 39 -45.55 -9.05 -14.87
C LEU A 39 -46.57 -8.73 -13.76
N ARG A 40 -47.24 -7.58 -13.86
CA ARG A 40 -48.30 -7.16 -12.93
C ARG A 40 -49.63 -7.88 -13.22
N ALA A 41 -50.00 -8.06 -14.48
CA ALA A 41 -51.24 -8.71 -14.93
C ALA A 41 -51.29 -10.20 -14.59
N ASN A 42 -50.16 -10.91 -14.62
CA ASN A 42 -50.08 -12.33 -14.25
C ASN A 42 -50.09 -12.57 -12.72
N GLY A 43 -50.21 -11.51 -11.91
CA GLY A 43 -50.12 -11.61 -10.45
C GLY A 43 -48.79 -12.21 -9.97
N PHE A 44 -47.75 -12.24 -10.82
CA PHE A 44 -46.43 -12.74 -10.50
C PHE A 44 -45.75 -11.82 -9.49
N VAL A 45 -45.82 -10.50 -9.70
CA VAL A 45 -45.32 -9.51 -8.74
C VAL A 45 -46.06 -9.61 -7.41
N ALA A 46 -47.37 -9.80 -7.40
CA ALA A 46 -48.14 -9.97 -6.17
C ALA A 46 -47.82 -11.28 -5.44
N ARG A 47 -47.61 -12.39 -6.18
CA ARG A 47 -47.16 -13.67 -5.61
C ARG A 47 -45.75 -13.58 -5.05
N VAL A 48 -44.82 -13.00 -5.81
CA VAL A 48 -43.44 -12.79 -5.37
C VAL A 48 -43.40 -11.85 -4.17
N TRP A 49 -44.19 -10.79 -4.16
CA TRP A 49 -44.31 -9.88 -3.02
C TRP A 49 -44.89 -10.56 -1.78
N LYS A 50 -45.90 -11.42 -1.96
CA LYS A 50 -46.49 -12.20 -0.86
C LYS A 50 -45.51 -13.25 -0.30
N ILE A 51 -44.76 -13.92 -1.18
CA ILE A 51 -43.68 -14.84 -0.80
C ILE A 51 -42.55 -14.09 -0.08
N ILE A 52 -42.15 -12.92 -0.58
CA ILE A 52 -41.13 -12.07 0.06
C ILE A 52 -41.64 -11.58 1.43
N GLN A 53 -42.91 -11.20 1.57
CA GLN A 53 -43.50 -10.82 2.85
C GLN A 53 -43.56 -12.00 3.82
N GLU A 54 -43.98 -13.18 3.37
CA GLU A 54 -44.06 -14.39 4.21
C GLU A 54 -42.66 -14.84 4.67
N VAL A 55 -41.64 -14.75 3.82
CA VAL A 55 -40.23 -15.06 4.16
C VAL A 55 -39.59 -13.99 5.03
N MET A 56 -39.90 -12.70 4.82
CA MET A 56 -39.42 -11.58 5.66
C MET A 56 -40.01 -11.61 7.08
N LEU A 57 -41.25 -12.04 7.24
CA LEU A 57 -41.97 -11.96 8.52
C LEU A 57 -41.82 -13.20 9.40
N THR A 58 -41.51 -14.38 8.84
CA THR A 58 -41.35 -15.62 9.62
C THR A 58 -39.93 -15.86 10.12
N ASN A 59 -38.90 -15.34 9.43
CA ASN A 59 -37.51 -15.38 9.90
C ASN A 59 -36.70 -14.19 9.37
N TRP A 60 -36.78 -13.05 10.07
CA TRP A 60 -36.21 -11.76 9.63
C TRP A 60 -34.69 -11.80 9.39
N GLN A 61 -33.95 -12.68 10.10
CA GLN A 61 -32.50 -12.83 9.94
C GLN A 61 -32.13 -13.39 8.57
N LEU A 62 -32.89 -14.39 8.09
CA LEU A 62 -32.72 -14.98 6.77
C LEU A 62 -33.00 -13.97 5.66
N ALA A 63 -34.05 -13.19 5.85
CA ALA A 63 -34.45 -12.21 4.87
C ALA A 63 -33.47 -11.03 4.82
N LEU A 64 -32.86 -10.64 5.95
CA LEU A 64 -31.82 -9.63 6.00
C LEU A 64 -30.51 -10.10 5.36
N LEU A 65 -30.05 -11.34 5.64
CA LEU A 65 -28.84 -11.89 5.02
C LEU A 65 -29.01 -12.10 3.51
N GLY A 66 -30.16 -12.63 3.07
CA GLY A 66 -30.46 -12.80 1.65
C GLY A 66 -30.59 -11.47 0.89
N THR A 67 -31.22 -10.46 1.49
CA THR A 67 -31.30 -9.12 0.86
C THR A 67 -29.95 -8.41 0.85
N ALA A 68 -29.15 -8.53 1.92
CA ALA A 68 -27.79 -8.01 1.94
C ALA A 68 -26.91 -8.65 0.85
N ALA A 69 -27.01 -9.96 0.63
CA ALA A 69 -26.28 -10.66 -0.42
C ALA A 69 -26.65 -10.16 -1.83
N ILE A 70 -27.95 -9.92 -2.08
CA ILE A 70 -28.43 -9.37 -3.36
C ILE A 70 -27.95 -7.92 -3.56
N VAL A 71 -28.06 -7.07 -2.53
CA VAL A 71 -27.63 -5.66 -2.62
C VAL A 71 -26.12 -5.57 -2.83
N LEU A 72 -25.33 -6.36 -2.10
CA LEU A 72 -23.87 -6.42 -2.27
C LEU A 72 -23.49 -6.96 -3.66
N SER A 73 -24.19 -7.98 -4.16
CA SER A 73 -23.96 -8.51 -5.51
C SER A 73 -24.31 -7.50 -6.60
N LEU A 74 -25.34 -6.68 -6.43
CA LEU A 74 -25.63 -5.56 -7.35
C LEU A 74 -24.57 -4.46 -7.26
N ALA A 75 -24.07 -4.14 -6.06
CA ALA A 75 -23.02 -3.15 -5.86
C ALA A 75 -21.67 -3.59 -6.45
N SER A 76 -21.27 -4.84 -6.20
CA SER A 76 -20.09 -5.47 -6.82
C SER A 76 -20.28 -5.61 -8.33
N GLY A 77 -21.47 -6.03 -8.77
CA GLY A 77 -21.84 -6.14 -10.18
C GLY A 77 -21.74 -4.81 -10.94
N TRP A 78 -22.16 -3.70 -10.32
CA TRP A 78 -22.00 -2.36 -10.91
C TRP A 78 -20.52 -2.02 -11.15
N ARG A 79 -19.65 -2.30 -10.16
CA ARG A 79 -18.20 -2.03 -10.27
C ARG A 79 -17.52 -2.96 -11.27
N THR A 80 -17.90 -4.22 -11.28
CA THR A 80 -17.44 -5.20 -12.27
C THR A 80 -17.86 -4.76 -13.68
N TRP A 81 -19.09 -4.28 -13.84
CA TRP A 81 -19.64 -3.84 -15.13
C TRP A 81 -18.91 -2.62 -15.65
N ASP A 82 -18.65 -1.64 -14.78
CA ASP A 82 -17.91 -0.44 -15.14
C ASP A 82 -16.47 -0.76 -15.58
N GLY A 83 -15.76 -1.61 -14.84
CA GLY A 83 -14.42 -2.07 -15.24
C GLY A 83 -14.42 -2.90 -16.52
N MET A 84 -15.41 -3.76 -16.72
CA MET A 84 -15.53 -4.57 -17.93
C MET A 84 -15.91 -3.72 -19.15
N ARG A 85 -16.78 -2.72 -18.97
CA ARG A 85 -17.13 -1.74 -20.01
C ARG A 85 -15.90 -0.97 -20.45
N ASN A 86 -15.05 -0.57 -19.51
CA ASN A 86 -13.77 0.08 -19.82
C ASN A 86 -12.82 -0.83 -20.63
N PHE A 87 -12.98 -2.16 -20.53
CA PHE A 87 -12.19 -3.14 -21.26
C PHE A 87 -12.76 -3.45 -22.65
N THR A 88 -14.05 -3.75 -22.77
CA THR A 88 -14.64 -4.19 -24.05
C THR A 88 -15.11 -3.04 -24.93
N ASN A 89 -15.28 -1.82 -24.39
CA ASN A 89 -16.00 -0.69 -24.99
C ASN A 89 -17.46 -0.97 -25.40
N GLU A 90 -17.93 -2.23 -25.30
CA GLU A 90 -19.31 -2.65 -25.51
C GLU A 90 -20.10 -2.75 -24.19
N PRO A 91 -21.06 -1.85 -23.93
CA PRO A 91 -21.75 -1.80 -22.64
C PRO A 91 -22.71 -2.98 -22.40
N LEU A 92 -23.26 -3.56 -23.48
CA LEU A 92 -24.29 -4.60 -23.40
C LEU A 92 -23.67 -5.99 -23.18
N LEU A 93 -22.57 -6.30 -23.87
CA LEU A 93 -21.77 -7.51 -23.65
C LEU A 93 -21.22 -7.55 -22.22
N SER A 94 -20.65 -6.42 -21.77
CA SER A 94 -20.16 -6.27 -20.39
C SER A 94 -21.25 -6.55 -19.36
N LEU A 95 -22.47 -6.07 -19.57
CA LEU A 95 -23.58 -6.28 -18.63
C LEU A 95 -24.01 -7.76 -18.57
N MET A 96 -24.04 -8.46 -19.71
CA MET A 96 -24.39 -9.90 -19.72
C MET A 96 -23.33 -10.75 -19.02
N ILE A 97 -22.05 -10.48 -19.26
CA ILE A 97 -20.95 -11.22 -18.62
C ILE A 97 -20.94 -10.97 -17.11
N THR A 98 -21.07 -9.71 -16.68
CA THR A 98 -21.11 -9.36 -15.25
C THR A 98 -22.30 -9.95 -14.51
N PHE A 99 -23.49 -9.94 -15.13
CA PHE A 99 -24.64 -10.66 -14.59
C PHE A 99 -24.36 -12.16 -14.43
N GLY A 100 -23.74 -12.79 -15.43
CA GLY A 100 -23.35 -14.20 -15.36
C GLY A 100 -22.37 -14.50 -14.22
N ILE A 101 -21.31 -13.68 -14.08
CA ILE A 101 -20.32 -13.83 -13.01
C ILE A 101 -20.96 -13.69 -11.63
N GLN A 102 -21.77 -12.64 -11.42
CA GLN A 102 -22.39 -12.35 -10.13
C GLN A 102 -23.44 -13.40 -9.74
N ALA A 103 -24.26 -13.86 -10.70
CA ALA A 103 -25.25 -14.90 -10.46
C ALA A 103 -24.59 -16.23 -10.08
N VAL A 104 -23.54 -16.65 -10.81
CA VAL A 104 -22.79 -17.88 -10.48
C VAL A 104 -22.12 -17.73 -9.11
N MET A 105 -21.48 -16.60 -8.84
CA MET A 105 -20.79 -16.36 -7.57
C MET A 105 -21.74 -16.47 -6.37
N LEU A 106 -22.93 -15.87 -6.45
CA LEU A 106 -23.94 -15.93 -5.40
C LEU A 106 -24.47 -17.36 -5.19
N ILE A 107 -24.82 -18.07 -6.27
CA ILE A 107 -25.33 -19.45 -6.22
C ILE A 107 -24.28 -20.38 -5.62
N VAL A 108 -23.02 -20.25 -6.03
CA VAL A 108 -21.93 -21.11 -5.55
C VAL A 108 -21.61 -20.81 -4.09
N ALA A 109 -21.61 -19.55 -3.66
CA ALA A 109 -21.44 -19.19 -2.25
C ALA A 109 -22.51 -19.85 -1.38
N TRP A 110 -23.77 -19.86 -1.84
CA TRP A 110 -24.86 -20.56 -1.17
C TRP A 110 -24.63 -22.08 -1.11
N LEU A 111 -24.29 -22.71 -2.24
CA LEU A 111 -24.04 -24.16 -2.33
C LEU A 111 -22.87 -24.60 -1.43
N ILE A 112 -21.82 -23.77 -1.36
CA ILE A 112 -20.70 -24.00 -0.44
C ILE A 112 -21.23 -23.99 1.01
N GLY A 113 -22.07 -23.03 1.38
CA GLY A 113 -22.71 -22.96 2.70
C GLY A 113 -23.53 -24.20 3.05
N GLU A 114 -24.39 -24.67 2.14
CA GLU A 114 -25.17 -25.90 2.33
C GLU A 114 -24.27 -27.13 2.52
N SER A 115 -23.14 -27.16 1.81
CA SER A 115 -22.18 -28.26 1.89
C SER A 115 -21.41 -28.33 3.22
N PHE A 116 -21.15 -27.18 3.86
CA PHE A 116 -20.61 -27.13 5.20
C PHE A 116 -21.64 -27.57 6.25
N ALA A 117 -22.89 -27.13 6.12
CA ALA A 117 -23.96 -27.53 7.02
C ALA A 117 -24.17 -29.05 7.03
N THR A 118 -24.22 -29.68 5.85
CA THR A 118 -24.43 -31.13 5.70
C THR A 118 -23.21 -31.98 6.05
N GLY A 119 -21.99 -31.44 5.90
CA GLY A 119 -20.75 -32.16 6.18
C GLY A 119 -20.38 -32.25 7.66
N MET A 120 -20.90 -31.36 8.52
CA MET A 120 -20.54 -31.30 9.94
C MET A 120 -21.25 -32.35 10.83
N SER A 121 -22.45 -32.81 10.46
CA SER A 121 -23.24 -33.80 11.24
C SER A 121 -23.00 -35.27 10.86
N GLN A 122 -22.11 -35.54 9.89
CA GLN A 122 -21.77 -36.90 9.49
C GLN A 122 -20.79 -37.55 10.47
N VAL A 123 -21.16 -38.70 11.04
CA VAL A 123 -20.30 -39.54 11.89
C VAL A 123 -19.62 -40.61 11.04
N ASP A 124 -18.32 -40.84 11.23
CA ASP A 124 -17.55 -41.84 10.48
C ASP A 124 -18.07 -43.27 10.77
N GLY A 125 -18.86 -43.80 9.83
CA GLY A 125 -19.56 -45.09 9.94
C GLY A 125 -18.72 -46.35 9.69
N SER A 126 -17.39 -46.28 9.68
CA SER A 126 -16.57 -47.49 9.62
C SER A 126 -15.22 -47.27 10.28
N LYS A 127 -14.99 -47.88 11.44
CA LYS A 127 -13.65 -48.32 11.82
C LYS A 127 -13.21 -49.37 10.79
N ARG A 128 -12.78 -48.93 9.61
CA ARG A 128 -11.99 -49.79 8.73
C ARG A 128 -10.66 -49.93 9.46
N GLU A 129 -10.36 -51.13 9.95
CA GLU A 129 -9.06 -51.44 10.55
C GLU A 129 -7.99 -50.98 9.56
N ARG A 130 -7.23 -49.94 9.94
CA ARG A 130 -6.12 -49.46 9.12
C ARG A 130 -5.12 -50.59 9.05
N THR A 131 -4.94 -51.15 7.85
CA THR A 131 -3.94 -52.19 7.66
C THR A 131 -2.55 -51.54 7.76
N PRO A 132 -1.52 -52.25 8.29
CA PRO A 132 -0.17 -51.71 8.37
C PRO A 132 0.40 -51.35 6.98
N ALA A 133 -0.15 -51.92 5.90
CA ALA A 133 0.18 -51.57 4.52
C ALA A 133 -0.18 -50.12 4.15
N ASP A 134 -1.31 -49.59 4.64
CA ASP A 134 -1.72 -48.21 4.36
C ASP A 134 -0.79 -47.19 5.04
N ALA A 135 -0.25 -47.52 6.21
CA ALA A 135 0.74 -46.70 6.92
C ALA A 135 2.08 -46.69 6.19
N VAL A 136 2.52 -47.83 5.65
CA VAL A 136 3.75 -47.94 4.85
C VAL A 136 3.61 -47.17 3.54
N ILE A 137 2.48 -47.29 2.85
CA ILE A 137 2.21 -46.54 1.61
C ILE A 137 2.21 -45.03 1.90
N GLY A 138 1.56 -44.60 3.00
CA GLY A 138 1.57 -43.20 3.43
C GLY A 138 2.98 -42.68 3.76
N MET A 139 3.81 -43.49 4.42
CA MET A 139 5.19 -43.14 4.75
C MET A 139 6.05 -43.00 3.48
N VAL A 140 5.93 -43.94 2.54
CA VAL A 140 6.67 -43.90 1.26
C VAL A 140 6.25 -42.68 0.43
N LEU A 141 4.95 -42.40 0.36
CA LEU A 141 4.44 -41.24 -0.38
C LEU A 141 4.86 -39.92 0.27
N GLY A 142 4.89 -39.85 1.61
CA GLY A 142 5.34 -38.69 2.37
C GLY A 142 6.84 -38.42 2.20
N LEU A 143 7.67 -39.47 2.25
CA LEU A 143 9.11 -39.34 2.00
C LEU A 143 9.40 -38.93 0.56
N ALA A 144 8.68 -39.50 -0.41
CA ALA A 144 8.86 -39.15 -1.82
C ALA A 144 8.47 -37.70 -2.11
N THR A 145 7.35 -37.22 -1.58
CA THR A 145 6.90 -35.83 -1.76
C THR A 145 7.80 -34.84 -1.03
N SER A 146 8.21 -35.14 0.21
CA SER A 146 9.19 -34.35 0.95
C SER A 146 10.52 -34.25 0.20
N GLY A 147 11.01 -35.36 -0.37
CA GLY A 147 12.23 -35.38 -1.18
C GLY A 147 12.12 -34.55 -2.46
N ALA A 148 10.97 -34.62 -3.15
CA ALA A 148 10.71 -33.82 -4.35
C ALA A 148 10.67 -32.31 -4.04
N ILE A 149 10.02 -31.92 -2.94
CA ILE A 149 9.95 -30.52 -2.49
C ILE A 149 11.34 -30.02 -2.10
N PHE A 150 12.12 -30.83 -1.39
CA PHE A 150 13.49 -30.48 -1.00
C PHE A 150 14.39 -30.28 -2.23
N TYR A 151 14.32 -31.19 -3.19
CA TYR A 151 15.04 -31.07 -4.46
C TYR A 151 14.65 -29.80 -5.23
N TRP A 152 13.35 -29.51 -5.31
CA TRP A 152 12.84 -28.31 -5.97
C TRP A 152 13.32 -27.01 -5.29
N LEU A 153 13.35 -26.96 -3.95
CA LEU A 153 13.88 -25.82 -3.17
C LEU A 153 15.38 -25.61 -3.40
N LEU A 154 16.16 -26.68 -3.51
CA LEU A 154 17.60 -26.59 -3.83
C LEU A 154 17.85 -26.05 -5.23
N HIS A 155 16.94 -26.33 -6.17
CA HIS A 155 17.07 -25.83 -7.54
C HIS A 155 16.74 -24.34 -7.65
N ILE A 156 15.66 -23.86 -7.02
CA ILE A 156 15.24 -22.46 -7.07
C ILE A 156 16.20 -21.52 -6.34
N SER A 157 16.76 -21.97 -5.22
CA SER A 157 17.74 -21.19 -4.45
C SER A 157 19.11 -21.07 -5.13
N GLY A 158 19.31 -21.77 -6.26
CA GLY A 158 20.59 -21.85 -6.96
C GLY A 158 21.66 -22.62 -6.18
N ALA A 159 21.28 -23.40 -5.16
CA ALA A 159 22.21 -24.26 -4.43
C ALA A 159 22.72 -25.42 -5.29
N VAL A 160 21.90 -25.87 -6.24
CA VAL A 160 22.26 -26.82 -7.30
C VAL A 160 21.80 -26.25 -8.64
N SER A 161 22.76 -25.87 -9.50
CA SER A 161 22.46 -25.38 -10.85
C SER A 161 22.95 -26.36 -11.92
N TRP A 162 22.10 -26.60 -12.92
CA TRP A 162 22.43 -27.43 -14.07
C TRP A 162 22.78 -26.51 -15.23
N THR A 163 24.07 -26.34 -15.49
CA THR A 163 24.53 -25.55 -16.65
C THR A 163 24.37 -26.37 -17.93
N ARG A 164 24.09 -25.73 -19.08
CA ARG A 164 23.91 -26.42 -20.38
C ARG A 164 25.12 -27.27 -20.81
N THR A 165 26.26 -27.14 -20.13
CA THR A 165 27.50 -27.87 -20.36
C THR A 165 27.71 -29.06 -19.41
N ALA A 166 26.68 -29.49 -18.67
CA ALA A 166 26.72 -30.64 -17.76
C ALA A 166 27.73 -30.52 -16.59
N ASP A 167 28.12 -29.29 -16.22
CA ASP A 167 28.88 -29.04 -14.99
C ASP A 167 27.90 -28.77 -13.83
N LEU A 168 27.95 -29.66 -12.84
CA LEU A 168 27.24 -29.55 -11.57
C LEU A 168 27.98 -28.55 -10.67
N SER A 169 27.48 -27.32 -10.57
CA SER A 169 27.96 -26.37 -9.56
C SER A 169 27.13 -26.52 -8.28
N PHE A 170 27.83 -26.74 -7.15
CA PHE A 170 27.23 -26.93 -5.83
C PHE A 170 27.74 -25.84 -4.88
N ASP A 171 26.83 -24.99 -4.39
CA ASP A 171 27.16 -23.96 -3.39
C ASP A 171 26.79 -24.46 -1.98
N TRP A 172 27.81 -24.84 -1.22
CA TRP A 172 27.67 -25.44 0.12
C TRP A 172 26.95 -24.52 1.12
N SER A 173 27.12 -23.20 0.98
CA SER A 173 26.53 -22.21 1.90
C SER A 173 25.02 -22.11 1.76
N ARG A 174 24.55 -22.07 0.50
CA ARG A 174 23.12 -22.01 0.16
C ARG A 174 22.42 -23.33 0.45
N PHE A 175 23.09 -24.45 0.17
CA PHE A 175 22.58 -25.78 0.52
C PHE A 175 22.32 -25.90 2.03
N ALA A 176 23.30 -25.55 2.87
CA ALA A 176 23.17 -25.64 4.32
C ALA A 176 22.02 -24.78 4.87
N THR A 177 21.85 -23.59 4.31
CA THR A 177 20.78 -22.66 4.70
C THR A 177 19.39 -23.22 4.35
N VAL A 178 19.22 -23.73 3.13
CA VAL A 178 17.95 -24.33 2.68
C VAL A 178 17.64 -25.62 3.43
N ALA A 179 18.65 -26.46 3.68
CA ALA A 179 18.52 -27.67 4.48
C ALA A 179 18.08 -27.38 5.92
N MET A 180 18.64 -26.34 6.55
CA MET A 180 18.26 -25.92 7.89
C MET A 180 16.79 -25.47 7.95
N TYR A 181 16.37 -24.57 7.06
CA TYR A 181 14.97 -24.12 7.03
C TYR A 181 14.00 -25.25 6.71
N PHE A 182 14.38 -26.15 5.80
CA PHE A 182 13.57 -27.33 5.47
C PHE A 182 13.44 -28.28 6.67
N ALA A 183 14.53 -28.52 7.42
CA ALA A 183 14.50 -29.34 8.63
C ALA A 183 13.62 -28.73 9.73
N ILE A 184 13.69 -27.41 9.94
CA ILE A 184 12.82 -26.69 10.88
C ILE A 184 11.35 -26.84 10.48
N ALA A 185 11.03 -26.64 9.20
CA ALA A 185 9.67 -26.81 8.69
C ALA A 185 9.16 -28.25 8.87
N LEU A 186 10.00 -29.26 8.64
CA LEU A 186 9.66 -30.66 8.81
C LEU A 186 9.41 -31.00 10.29
N LEU A 187 10.22 -30.45 11.21
CA LEU A 187 10.02 -30.60 12.65
C LEU A 187 8.73 -29.94 13.14
N ILE A 188 8.40 -28.75 12.65
CA ILE A 188 7.12 -28.08 12.97
C ILE A 188 5.95 -28.92 12.45
N THR A 189 6.04 -29.40 11.21
CA THR A 189 5.00 -30.25 10.61
C THR A 189 4.86 -31.58 11.36
N ALA A 190 5.96 -32.17 11.81
CA ALA A 190 5.97 -33.39 12.62
C ALA A 190 5.40 -33.15 14.03
N ALA A 191 5.70 -32.03 14.67
CA ALA A 191 5.12 -31.65 15.96
C ALA A 191 3.61 -31.44 15.86
N ILE A 192 3.17 -30.76 14.80
CA ILE A 192 1.75 -30.56 14.48
C ILE A 192 1.07 -31.92 14.18
N ALA A 193 1.68 -32.77 13.35
CA ALA A 193 1.17 -34.11 13.05
C ALA A 193 1.10 -35.03 14.29
N TYR A 194 2.10 -34.93 15.18
CA TYR A 194 2.11 -35.65 16.44
C TYR A 194 1.00 -35.19 17.38
N SER A 195 0.72 -33.88 17.41
CA SER A 195 -0.45 -33.31 18.11
C SER A 195 -1.78 -33.78 17.49
N PHE A 196 -1.84 -33.99 16.18
CA PHE A 196 -3.02 -34.48 15.47
C PHE A 196 -3.35 -35.95 15.76
N ILE A 197 -2.33 -36.81 15.96
CA ILE A 197 -2.52 -38.26 16.18
C ILE A 197 -3.06 -38.55 17.59
N ARG A 198 -2.82 -37.67 18.58
CA ARG A 198 -3.29 -37.85 19.97
C ARG A 198 -4.75 -37.41 20.22
N GLY A 199 -5.52 -37.05 19.19
CA GLY A 199 -6.96 -36.87 19.34
C GLY A 199 -7.39 -35.65 20.16
N GLY A 200 -6.62 -34.55 20.13
CA GLY A 200 -7.06 -33.30 20.76
C GLY A 200 -8.36 -32.79 20.14
N GLU A 201 -9.32 -32.36 20.97
CA GLU A 201 -10.63 -31.83 20.56
C GLU A 201 -10.54 -30.66 19.56
N LEU A 202 -9.40 -29.96 19.52
CA LEU A 202 -9.13 -28.90 18.58
C LEU A 202 -9.03 -29.38 17.13
N ALA A 203 -8.54 -30.60 16.87
CA ALA A 203 -8.16 -31.04 15.52
C ALA A 203 -9.30 -31.62 14.67
N ILE A 204 -10.22 -32.33 15.32
CA ILE A 204 -11.33 -33.05 14.67
C ILE A 204 -12.23 -32.11 13.85
N PRO A 205 -12.61 -30.90 14.32
CA PRO A 205 -13.41 -29.97 13.50
C PRO A 205 -12.64 -29.44 12.28
N TYR A 206 -11.33 -29.17 12.38
CA TYR A 206 -10.54 -28.69 11.23
C TYR A 206 -10.35 -29.77 10.16
N VAL A 207 -10.13 -31.04 10.55
CA VAL A 207 -10.01 -32.16 9.61
C VAL A 207 -11.35 -32.46 8.93
N ARG A 208 -12.48 -32.29 9.64
CA ARG A 208 -13.81 -32.37 9.02
C ARG A 208 -14.04 -31.22 8.04
N GLY A 209 -13.67 -29.99 8.40
CA GLY A 209 -13.74 -28.82 7.53
C GLY A 209 -12.91 -28.96 6.25
N THR A 210 -11.66 -29.41 6.35
CA THR A 210 -10.80 -29.63 5.17
C THR A 210 -11.29 -30.76 4.28
N ARG A 211 -11.88 -31.82 4.85
CA ARG A 211 -12.53 -32.90 4.08
C ARG A 211 -13.73 -32.39 3.28
N VAL A 212 -14.57 -31.53 3.87
CA VAL A 212 -15.71 -30.91 3.17
C VAL A 212 -15.23 -30.00 2.05
N ILE A 213 -14.20 -29.18 2.30
CA ILE A 213 -13.57 -28.33 1.27
C ILE A 213 -13.05 -29.19 0.10
N ALA A 214 -12.31 -30.27 0.40
CA ALA A 214 -11.75 -31.16 -0.61
C ALA A 214 -12.82 -31.86 -1.45
N ARG A 215 -13.92 -32.31 -0.83
CA ARG A 215 -15.02 -32.98 -1.54
C ARG A 215 -15.77 -32.06 -2.50
N ASN A 216 -15.80 -30.76 -2.19
CA ASN A 216 -16.47 -29.73 -2.98
C ASN A 216 -15.50 -28.79 -3.69
N VAL A 217 -14.27 -29.25 -3.97
CA VAL A 217 -13.21 -28.45 -4.60
C VAL A 217 -13.66 -27.78 -5.90
N VAL A 218 -14.53 -28.44 -6.68
CA VAL A 218 -15.05 -27.88 -7.93
C VAL A 218 -15.85 -26.59 -7.69
N LEU A 219 -16.68 -26.56 -6.63
CA LEU A 219 -17.43 -25.36 -6.25
C LEU A 219 -16.48 -24.24 -5.80
N TRP A 220 -15.43 -24.58 -5.04
CA TRP A 220 -14.41 -23.63 -4.62
C TRP A 220 -13.62 -23.04 -5.78
N VAL A 221 -13.19 -23.86 -6.74
CA VAL A 221 -12.49 -23.40 -7.95
C VAL A 221 -13.40 -22.49 -8.78
N MET A 222 -14.67 -22.88 -8.96
CA MET A 222 -15.63 -22.06 -9.69
C MET A 222 -15.90 -20.73 -8.99
N PHE A 223 -16.03 -20.74 -7.66
CA PHE A 223 -16.17 -19.53 -6.85
C PHE A 223 -14.95 -18.62 -6.98
N LEU A 224 -13.74 -19.15 -6.77
CA LEU A 224 -12.49 -18.38 -6.85
C LEU A 224 -12.22 -17.85 -8.26
N ALA A 225 -12.59 -18.58 -9.31
CA ALA A 225 -12.48 -18.10 -10.68
C ALA A 225 -13.44 -16.92 -10.95
N CYS A 226 -14.70 -17.04 -10.53
CA CYS A 226 -15.68 -15.95 -10.64
C CYS A 226 -15.29 -14.74 -9.79
N MET A 227 -14.89 -14.96 -8.53
CA MET A 227 -14.39 -13.93 -7.62
C MET A 227 -13.14 -13.24 -8.19
N GLY A 228 -12.15 -14.01 -8.67
CA GLY A 228 -10.94 -13.43 -9.26
C GLY A 228 -11.25 -12.54 -10.46
N THR A 229 -12.18 -12.98 -11.32
CA THR A 229 -12.63 -12.19 -12.48
C THR A 229 -13.39 -10.93 -12.04
N SER A 230 -14.27 -11.05 -11.04
CA SER A 230 -15.04 -9.95 -10.46
C SER A 230 -14.16 -8.89 -9.79
N VAL A 231 -13.25 -9.32 -8.91
CA VAL A 231 -12.25 -8.47 -8.24
C VAL A 231 -11.38 -7.75 -9.25
N PHE A 232 -10.92 -8.45 -10.29
CA PHE A 232 -10.05 -7.88 -11.32
C PHE A 232 -10.69 -6.67 -12.02
N PHE A 233 -11.92 -6.82 -12.52
CA PHE A 233 -12.61 -5.72 -13.19
C PHE A 233 -13.10 -4.65 -12.20
N SER A 234 -13.56 -5.05 -11.01
CA SER A 234 -13.94 -4.10 -9.97
C SER A 234 -12.76 -3.23 -9.52
N PHE A 235 -11.55 -3.81 -9.43
CA PHE A 235 -10.32 -3.08 -9.12
C PHE A 235 -10.04 -1.96 -10.12
N ASP A 236 -10.14 -2.21 -11.43
CA ASP A 236 -9.96 -1.17 -12.46
C ASP A 236 -10.96 0.00 -12.29
N SER A 237 -12.23 -0.32 -12.02
CA SER A 237 -13.26 0.69 -11.72
C SER A 237 -12.93 1.48 -10.44
N PHE A 238 -12.49 0.83 -9.37
CA PHE A 238 -12.11 1.54 -8.13
C PHE A 238 -10.88 2.40 -8.31
N PHE A 239 -9.83 1.86 -8.93
CA PHE A 239 -8.57 2.55 -9.15
C PHE A 239 -8.78 3.80 -9.98
N SER A 240 -9.60 3.72 -11.04
CA SER A 240 -9.87 4.87 -11.89
C SER A 240 -10.72 5.97 -11.25
N VAL A 241 -11.62 5.62 -10.33
CA VAL A 241 -12.40 6.59 -9.56
C VAL A 241 -11.53 7.26 -8.49
N ILE A 242 -10.62 6.51 -7.88
CA ILE A 242 -9.72 7.01 -6.82
C ILE A 242 -8.56 7.82 -7.42
N PHE A 243 -8.13 7.52 -8.64
CA PHE A 243 -6.98 8.15 -9.30
C PHE A 243 -7.37 8.89 -10.60
N PRO A 244 -7.71 10.20 -10.53
CA PRO A 244 -8.14 11.00 -11.68
C PRO A 244 -7.00 11.22 -12.70
N GLU A 245 -7.35 11.40 -13.98
CA GLU A 245 -6.41 11.48 -15.11
C GLU A 245 -5.29 12.52 -14.94
N GLU A 246 -5.59 13.66 -14.31
CA GLU A 246 -4.61 14.73 -14.09
C GLU A 246 -3.48 14.34 -13.14
N GLN A 247 -3.79 13.56 -12.10
CA GLN A 247 -2.77 13.09 -11.15
C GLN A 247 -1.89 12.00 -11.78
N ARG A 248 -2.43 11.20 -12.70
CA ARG A 248 -1.63 10.19 -13.44
C ARG A 248 -0.63 10.86 -14.37
N LYS A 249 -1.04 11.89 -15.10
CA LYS A 249 -0.12 12.66 -15.96
C LYS A 249 1.02 13.26 -15.14
N ARG A 250 0.71 13.88 -14.00
CA ARG A 250 1.73 14.47 -13.12
C ARG A 250 2.68 13.43 -12.51
N ALA A 251 2.17 12.27 -12.10
CA ALA A 251 2.99 11.18 -11.59
C ALA A 251 3.85 10.55 -12.70
N ALA A 252 3.29 10.41 -13.91
CA ALA A 252 4.02 9.95 -15.09
C ALA A 252 5.13 10.92 -15.50
N ASP A 253 4.90 12.23 -15.42
CA ASP A 253 5.93 13.26 -15.70
C ASP A 253 7.08 13.18 -14.68
N LEU A 254 6.77 13.01 -13.39
CA LEU A 254 7.79 12.81 -12.34
C LEU A 254 8.59 11.51 -12.54
N ARG A 255 7.91 10.42 -12.93
CA ARG A 255 8.59 9.14 -13.24
C ARG A 255 9.48 9.27 -14.47
N ALA A 256 9.00 9.91 -15.53
CA ALA A 256 9.76 10.17 -16.74
C ALA A 256 11.01 11.00 -16.43
N GLN A 257 10.92 11.98 -15.54
CA GLN A 257 12.06 12.79 -15.11
C GLN A 257 13.15 11.94 -14.43
N ASN A 258 12.75 11.04 -13.51
CA ASN A 258 13.68 10.12 -12.84
C ASN A 258 14.29 9.09 -13.82
N GLN A 259 13.48 8.51 -14.71
CA GLN A 259 13.94 7.55 -15.72
C GLN A 259 14.92 8.19 -16.70
N VAL A 260 14.60 9.39 -17.22
CA VAL A 260 15.49 10.13 -18.11
C VAL A 260 16.77 10.55 -17.39
N SER A 261 16.70 10.93 -16.11
CA SER A 261 17.90 11.19 -15.31
C SER A 261 18.80 9.95 -15.19
N GLY A 262 18.22 8.77 -14.99
CA GLY A 262 18.95 7.50 -14.98
C GLY A 262 19.61 7.20 -16.33
N ILE A 263 18.85 7.34 -17.42
CA ILE A 263 19.36 7.14 -18.79
C ILE A 263 20.50 8.12 -19.12
N LEU A 264 20.37 9.40 -18.74
CA LEU A 264 21.44 10.38 -18.95
C LEU A 264 22.70 10.02 -18.15
N SER A 265 22.55 9.54 -16.91
CA SER A 265 23.68 9.03 -16.13
C SER A 265 24.35 7.83 -16.80
N ASP A 266 23.57 6.89 -17.34
CA ASP A 266 24.07 5.73 -18.06
C ASP A 266 24.79 6.12 -19.36
N ILE A 267 24.26 7.10 -20.10
CA ILE A 267 24.92 7.68 -21.29
C ILE A 267 26.27 8.26 -20.88
N GLY A 268 26.32 9.11 -19.85
CA GLY A 268 27.56 9.72 -19.37
C GLY A 268 28.60 8.68 -18.92
N ALA A 269 28.18 7.66 -18.18
CA ALA A 269 29.05 6.57 -17.74
C ALA A 269 29.59 5.74 -18.93
N THR A 270 28.73 5.48 -19.93
CA THR A 270 29.11 4.75 -21.14
C THR A 270 30.11 5.54 -21.99
N ILE A 271 29.89 6.85 -22.16
CA ILE A 271 30.85 7.73 -22.86
C ILE A 271 32.20 7.71 -22.13
N ALA A 272 32.22 7.89 -20.81
CA ALA A 272 33.44 7.90 -20.03
C ALA A 272 34.21 6.57 -20.13
N SER A 273 33.50 5.44 -20.02
CA SER A 273 34.08 4.09 -20.15
C SER A 273 34.63 3.83 -21.55
N ARG A 274 33.85 4.15 -22.60
CA ARG A 274 34.27 3.99 -24.00
C ARG A 274 35.42 4.91 -24.37
N ARG A 275 35.43 6.15 -23.88
CA ARG A 275 36.56 7.09 -24.07
C ARG A 275 37.87 6.47 -23.57
N VAL A 276 37.89 5.92 -22.35
CA VAL A 276 39.10 5.31 -21.79
C VAL A 276 39.52 4.07 -22.59
N THR A 277 38.56 3.22 -22.96
CA THR A 277 38.82 1.97 -23.69
C THR A 277 39.34 2.24 -25.11
N GLU A 278 38.67 3.12 -25.86
CA GLU A 278 39.07 3.46 -27.24
C GLU A 278 40.33 4.33 -27.27
N ALA A 279 40.57 5.18 -26.26
CA ALA A 279 41.83 5.91 -26.13
C ALA A 279 43.02 4.95 -25.87
N ALA A 280 42.84 3.94 -25.02
CA ALA A 280 43.87 2.92 -24.82
C ALA A 280 44.12 2.13 -26.11
N ARG A 281 43.05 1.70 -26.78
CA ARG A 281 43.11 0.97 -28.05
C ARG A 281 43.80 1.76 -29.16
N LEU A 282 43.57 3.07 -29.24
CA LEU A 282 44.18 3.95 -30.24
C LEU A 282 45.72 3.80 -30.27
N PHE A 283 46.35 3.71 -29.10
CA PHE A 283 47.81 3.60 -28.98
C PHE A 283 48.34 2.16 -29.19
N GLU A 284 47.47 1.16 -29.27
CA GLU A 284 47.81 -0.21 -29.64
C GLU A 284 47.73 -0.44 -31.16
N THR A 285 47.11 0.47 -31.91
CA THR A 285 46.92 0.34 -33.36
C THR A 285 48.24 0.39 -34.13
N ALA A 286 48.31 -0.33 -35.26
CA ALA A 286 49.50 -0.38 -36.10
C ALA A 286 49.82 0.99 -36.71
N GLU A 287 48.78 1.77 -36.96
CA GLU A 287 48.80 3.13 -37.50
C GLU A 287 49.51 4.09 -36.54
N TRP A 288 49.17 4.05 -35.23
CA TRP A 288 49.87 4.83 -34.21
C TRP A 288 51.33 4.38 -34.07
N GLN A 289 51.59 3.07 -34.00
CA GLN A 289 52.96 2.56 -33.86
C GLN A 289 53.85 3.02 -35.03
N HIS A 290 53.30 3.05 -36.24
CA HIS A 290 54.02 3.58 -37.41
C HIS A 290 54.29 5.08 -37.27
N TYR A 291 53.29 5.87 -36.87
CA TYR A 291 53.46 7.30 -36.69
C TYR A 291 54.46 7.64 -35.56
N ASP A 292 54.34 6.98 -34.41
CA ASP A 292 55.24 7.14 -33.26
C ASP A 292 56.69 6.78 -33.60
N ALA A 293 56.91 5.79 -34.48
CA ALA A 293 58.23 5.47 -35.02
C ALA A 293 58.78 6.61 -35.88
N GLN A 294 57.96 7.25 -36.73
CA GLN A 294 58.38 8.39 -37.53
C GLN A 294 58.69 9.63 -36.67
N LEU A 295 57.90 9.91 -35.63
CA LEU A 295 58.15 11.01 -34.69
C LEU A 295 59.43 10.78 -33.87
N SER A 296 59.69 9.53 -33.48
CA SER A 296 60.91 9.15 -32.77
C SER A 296 62.13 9.24 -33.68
N GLU A 297 61.99 8.88 -34.95
CA GLU A 297 63.03 9.03 -35.96
C GLU A 297 63.37 10.50 -36.21
N LEU A 298 62.36 11.38 -36.31
CA LEU A 298 62.56 12.82 -36.38
C LEU A 298 63.37 13.34 -35.20
N THR A 299 62.99 12.94 -33.97
CA THR A 299 63.68 13.33 -32.74
C THR A 299 65.15 12.93 -32.78
N ARG A 300 65.45 11.70 -33.22
CA ARG A 300 66.83 11.18 -33.37
C ARG A 300 67.64 11.98 -34.40
N ARG A 301 67.05 12.27 -35.56
CA ARG A 301 67.72 13.03 -36.63
C ARG A 301 67.96 14.50 -36.26
N ALA A 302 67.00 15.12 -35.59
CA ALA A 302 67.11 16.49 -35.09
C ALA A 302 68.20 16.62 -34.02
N GLN A 303 68.27 15.69 -33.06
CA GLN A 303 69.34 15.65 -32.06
C GLN A 303 70.73 15.49 -32.68
N ALA A 304 70.85 14.63 -33.70
CA ALA A 304 72.11 14.42 -34.40
C ALA A 304 72.58 15.64 -35.22
N SER A 305 71.69 16.59 -35.50
CA SER A 305 71.95 17.75 -36.36
C SER A 305 71.98 19.09 -35.61
N SER A 306 71.84 19.06 -34.27
CA SER A 306 71.73 20.26 -33.42
C SER A 306 72.95 21.19 -33.55
N ARG A 307 74.17 20.62 -33.63
CA ARG A 307 75.41 21.41 -33.72
C ARG A 307 75.55 22.14 -35.05
N GLU A 308 75.16 21.51 -36.14
CA GLU A 308 75.23 22.07 -37.49
C GLU A 308 74.24 23.21 -37.67
N ILE A 309 73.06 23.10 -37.06
CA ILE A 309 72.01 24.13 -37.10
C ILE A 309 72.39 25.33 -36.22
N GLU A 310 72.89 25.09 -35.01
CA GLU A 310 73.36 26.14 -34.09
C GLU A 310 74.46 27.02 -34.73
N ALA A 311 75.45 26.39 -35.37
CA ALA A 311 76.52 27.10 -36.06
C ALA A 311 76.00 28.03 -37.19
N TYR A 312 75.02 27.56 -37.97
CA TYR A 312 74.43 28.33 -39.06
C TYR A 312 73.63 29.55 -38.56
N PHE A 313 72.84 29.39 -37.50
CA PHE A 313 72.05 30.49 -36.93
C PHE A 313 72.92 31.52 -36.20
N LEU A 314 73.96 31.09 -35.48
CA LEU A 314 74.92 32.01 -34.86
C LEU A 314 75.60 32.91 -35.92
N GLN A 315 75.96 32.33 -37.06
CA GLN A 315 76.54 33.07 -38.18
C GLN A 315 75.59 34.13 -38.75
N GLN A 316 74.29 33.83 -38.88
CA GLN A 316 73.29 34.81 -39.33
C GLN A 316 73.08 35.96 -38.33
N LEU A 317 73.03 35.65 -37.03
CA LEU A 317 72.82 36.65 -35.98
C LEU A 317 73.97 37.67 -35.93
N GLU A 318 75.20 37.22 -36.10
CA GLU A 318 76.37 38.11 -36.13
C GLU A 318 76.34 39.07 -37.32
N GLN A 319 75.95 38.60 -38.51
CA GLN A 319 75.84 39.45 -39.69
C GLN A 319 74.77 40.54 -39.54
N ARG A 320 73.60 40.19 -38.98
CA ARG A 320 72.52 41.16 -38.72
C ARG A 320 72.91 42.22 -37.69
N ARG A 321 73.55 41.80 -36.58
CA ARG A 321 74.02 42.75 -35.54
C ARG A 321 74.98 43.79 -36.11
N LYS A 322 75.90 43.39 -36.99
CA LYS A 322 76.82 44.31 -37.67
C LYS A 322 76.07 45.33 -38.52
N ALA A 323 75.12 44.88 -39.34
CA ALA A 323 74.33 45.76 -40.20
C ALA A 323 73.49 46.80 -39.40
N ILE A 324 72.88 46.38 -38.28
CA ILE A 324 72.11 47.29 -37.41
C ILE A 324 73.03 48.33 -36.76
N ALA A 325 74.20 47.90 -36.25
CA ALA A 325 75.15 48.81 -35.61
C ALA A 325 75.65 49.91 -36.57
N GLU A 326 75.95 49.55 -37.82
CA GLU A 326 76.36 50.52 -38.85
C GLU A 326 75.28 51.58 -39.14
N GLN A 327 74.00 51.19 -39.18
CA GLN A 327 72.90 52.14 -39.41
C GLN A 327 72.64 53.02 -38.17
N GLN A 328 72.82 52.49 -36.97
CA GLN A 328 72.70 53.26 -35.72
C GLN A 328 73.76 54.35 -35.63
N GLU A 329 75.01 54.07 -36.04
CA GLU A 329 76.08 55.05 -36.10
C GLU A 329 75.74 56.20 -37.07
N ARG A 330 75.28 55.88 -38.28
CA ARG A 330 74.87 56.88 -39.30
C ARG A 330 73.76 57.80 -38.80
N LYS A 331 72.74 57.24 -38.14
CA LYS A 331 71.65 58.02 -37.53
C LYS A 331 72.16 58.96 -36.45
N ALA A 332 73.03 58.48 -35.55
CA ALA A 332 73.59 59.27 -34.46
C ALA A 332 74.44 60.44 -35.00
N THR A 333 75.26 60.21 -36.03
CA THR A 333 76.06 61.27 -36.68
C THR A 333 75.16 62.33 -37.33
N ALA A 334 74.14 61.92 -38.09
CA ALA A 334 73.21 62.84 -38.74
C ALA A 334 72.39 63.67 -37.73
N GLN A 335 71.95 63.04 -36.63
CA GLN A 335 71.22 63.70 -35.55
C GLN A 335 72.06 64.76 -34.83
N SER A 336 73.34 64.47 -34.57
CA SER A 336 74.27 65.46 -34.01
C SER A 336 74.49 66.64 -34.95
N GLY A 337 74.59 66.39 -36.27
CA GLY A 337 74.69 67.44 -37.28
C GLY A 337 73.44 68.33 -37.33
N GLN A 338 72.26 67.73 -37.24
CA GLN A 338 70.98 68.44 -37.24
C GLN A 338 70.85 69.38 -36.04
N ALA A 339 71.21 68.90 -34.84
CA ALA A 339 71.16 69.71 -33.62
C ALA A 339 72.03 70.98 -33.73
N GLY A 340 73.25 70.85 -34.27
CA GLY A 340 74.15 71.99 -34.47
C GLY A 340 73.60 73.03 -35.46
N LEU A 341 72.99 72.59 -36.56
CA LEU A 341 72.39 73.48 -37.56
C LEU A 341 71.12 74.16 -37.04
N LEU A 342 70.30 73.48 -36.23
CA LEU A 342 69.13 74.08 -35.58
C LEU A 342 69.52 75.23 -34.64
N THR A 343 70.57 75.06 -33.83
CA THR A 343 71.08 76.14 -32.96
C THR A 343 71.58 77.35 -33.78
N ARG A 344 72.24 77.09 -34.92
CA ARG A 344 72.68 78.16 -35.82
C ARG A 344 71.50 78.87 -36.49
N LYS A 345 70.47 78.13 -36.89
CA LYS A 345 69.22 78.68 -37.46
C LYS A 345 68.54 79.62 -36.45
N THR A 346 68.42 79.24 -35.18
CA THR A 346 67.79 80.09 -34.16
C THR A 346 68.55 81.39 -33.97
N ALA A 347 69.89 81.35 -33.93
CA ALA A 347 70.72 82.55 -33.79
C ALA A 347 70.58 83.51 -34.97
N LEU A 348 70.63 83.00 -36.21
CA LEU A 348 70.47 83.82 -37.42
C LEU A 348 69.05 84.39 -37.57
N THR A 349 68.03 83.64 -37.12
CA THR A 349 66.64 84.12 -37.13
C THR A 349 66.45 85.30 -36.16
N GLU A 350 67.09 85.25 -34.99
CA GLU A 350 67.06 86.35 -34.02
C GLU A 350 67.81 87.60 -34.54
N GLU A 351 68.96 87.42 -35.21
CA GLU A 351 69.65 88.51 -35.89
C GLU A 351 68.79 89.14 -37.01
N LEU A 352 68.12 88.32 -37.82
CA LEU A 352 67.23 88.79 -38.87
C LEU A 352 66.05 89.60 -38.31
N ALA A 353 65.45 89.12 -37.23
CA ALA A 353 64.36 89.81 -36.55
C ALA A 353 64.80 91.19 -36.02
N ARG A 354 65.99 91.27 -35.42
CA ARG A 354 66.58 92.54 -34.97
C ARG A 354 66.82 93.51 -36.14
N ALA A 355 67.47 93.05 -37.21
CA ALA A 355 67.75 93.88 -38.38
C ALA A 355 66.46 94.37 -39.08
N ARG A 356 65.43 93.52 -39.19
CA ARG A 356 64.12 93.90 -39.73
C ARG A 356 63.38 94.91 -38.84
N GLY A 357 63.56 94.84 -37.52
CA GLY A 357 63.02 95.82 -36.58
C GLY A 357 63.66 97.21 -36.70
N GLU A 358 64.94 97.29 -37.02
CA GLU A 358 65.67 98.56 -37.19
C GLU A 358 65.35 99.27 -38.51
N ARG A 359 65.11 98.51 -39.59
CA ARG A 359 64.83 99.02 -40.94
C ARG A 359 63.75 100.13 -40.99
N PRO A 360 62.52 99.97 -40.45
CA PRO A 360 61.49 101.01 -40.54
C PRO A 360 61.88 102.30 -39.81
N ARG A 361 62.62 102.20 -38.70
CA ARG A 361 63.12 103.37 -37.97
C ARG A 361 64.14 104.14 -38.82
N LEU A 362 65.10 103.45 -39.41
CA LEU A 362 66.10 104.07 -40.31
C LEU A 362 65.46 104.61 -41.59
N ALA A 363 64.44 103.93 -42.13
CA ALA A 363 63.68 104.40 -43.29
C ALA A 363 62.91 105.68 -42.97
N ALA A 364 62.29 105.77 -41.79
CA ALA A 364 61.63 106.98 -41.32
C ALA A 364 62.63 108.12 -41.08
N GLU A 365 63.80 107.84 -40.50
CA GLU A 365 64.89 108.82 -40.32
C GLU A 365 65.40 109.37 -41.68
N TYR A 366 65.64 108.48 -42.65
CA TYR A 366 66.01 108.87 -44.00
C TYR A 366 64.92 109.71 -44.67
N ALA A 367 63.65 109.29 -44.59
CA ALA A 367 62.53 110.05 -45.15
C ALA A 367 62.40 111.44 -44.51
N ARG A 368 62.59 111.56 -43.20
CA ARG A 368 62.59 112.84 -42.49
C ARG A 368 63.72 113.74 -42.98
N HIS A 369 64.97 113.26 -42.99
CA HIS A 369 66.11 114.06 -43.46
C HIS A 369 65.99 114.45 -44.93
N LYS A 370 65.48 113.55 -45.78
CA LYS A 370 65.17 113.85 -47.17
C LYS A 370 64.12 114.95 -47.29
N SER A 371 63.03 114.88 -46.53
CA SER A 371 62.02 115.94 -46.54
C SER A 371 62.55 117.29 -46.06
N GLU A 372 63.43 117.29 -45.04
CA GLU A 372 64.09 118.49 -44.52
C GLU A 372 65.10 119.08 -45.50
N LEU A 373 65.75 118.23 -46.29
CA LEU A 373 66.65 118.61 -47.38
C LEU A 373 65.86 119.23 -48.53
N ASP A 374 64.78 118.58 -48.97
CA ASP A 374 63.93 119.06 -50.06
C ASP A 374 63.25 120.39 -49.70
N ALA A 375 62.79 120.55 -48.46
CA ALA A 375 62.26 121.83 -47.97
C ALA A 375 63.34 122.93 -48.00
N LYS A 376 64.58 122.59 -47.61
CA LYS A 376 65.69 123.55 -47.62
C LYS A 376 66.14 123.89 -49.04
N ALA A 377 66.08 122.94 -49.96
CA ALA A 377 66.33 123.17 -51.38
C ALA A 377 65.39 124.25 -51.92
N ARG A 378 64.09 124.14 -51.58
CA ARG A 378 63.09 125.15 -51.97
C ARG A 378 63.40 126.53 -51.39
N GLU A 379 63.76 126.62 -50.11
CA GLU A 379 64.17 127.91 -49.51
C GLU A 379 65.40 128.53 -50.21
N VAL A 380 66.40 127.70 -50.54
CA VAL A 380 67.59 128.14 -51.28
C VAL A 380 67.20 128.66 -52.66
N ASP A 381 66.32 127.95 -53.37
CA ASP A 381 65.87 128.33 -54.70
C ASP A 381 65.00 129.58 -54.66
N GLU A 382 64.05 129.70 -53.73
CA GLU A 382 63.25 130.91 -53.50
C GLU A 382 64.18 132.11 -53.22
N LYS A 383 65.15 131.95 -52.32
CA LYS A 383 66.09 133.03 -51.98
C LYS A 383 67.01 133.40 -53.14
N ARG A 384 67.38 132.42 -53.95
CA ARG A 384 68.16 132.62 -55.17
C ARG A 384 67.36 133.42 -56.19
N VAL A 385 66.07 133.12 -56.34
CA VAL A 385 65.17 133.89 -57.21
C VAL A 385 65.04 135.33 -56.69
N GLU A 386 64.85 135.55 -55.39
CA GLU A 386 64.84 136.90 -54.79
C GLU A 386 66.13 137.68 -55.08
N ALA A 387 67.30 137.04 -54.88
CA ALA A 387 68.59 137.68 -55.13
C ALA A 387 68.77 138.06 -56.61
N LEU A 388 68.38 137.17 -57.54
CA LEU A 388 68.43 137.43 -58.98
C LEU A 388 67.40 138.48 -59.43
N ALA A 389 66.25 138.56 -58.76
CA ALA A 389 65.22 139.56 -59.02
C ALA A 389 65.68 140.98 -58.61
N GLU A 390 66.33 141.12 -57.44
CA GLU A 390 66.93 142.41 -57.00
C GLU A 390 68.06 142.86 -57.94
N GLU A 391 68.92 141.94 -58.42
CA GLU A 391 69.98 142.29 -59.39
C GLU A 391 69.41 142.92 -60.67
N ARG A 392 68.29 142.39 -61.15
CA ARG A 392 67.61 142.86 -62.36
C ARG A 392 66.69 144.06 -62.13
N GLY A 393 66.45 144.45 -60.87
CA GLY A 393 65.64 145.60 -60.48
C GLY A 393 64.13 145.40 -60.59
N VAL A 394 63.65 144.15 -60.58
CA VAL A 394 62.24 143.82 -60.88
C VAL A 394 61.35 143.85 -59.63
N GLU A 395 61.90 143.59 -58.44
CA GLU A 395 61.18 143.68 -57.15
C GLU A 395 62.13 144.13 -56.03
N GLY A 396 61.59 144.76 -54.98
CA GLY A 396 62.37 145.29 -53.85
C GLY A 396 62.67 146.79 -53.97
N THR A 397 63.95 147.16 -54.03
CA THR A 397 64.35 148.59 -54.09
C THR A 397 64.05 149.26 -55.43
N GLY A 398 63.68 148.46 -56.45
CA GLY A 398 63.27 148.92 -57.79
C GLY A 398 64.40 149.50 -58.62
N LYS A 399 65.67 149.30 -58.21
CA LYS A 399 66.85 149.83 -58.90
C LYS A 399 67.72 148.68 -59.43
N GLN A 400 68.10 148.77 -60.70
CA GLN A 400 68.94 147.78 -61.38
C GLN A 400 70.41 147.94 -60.96
N GLY A 401 71.03 146.88 -60.42
CA GLY A 401 72.45 146.86 -60.05
C GLY A 401 72.77 146.21 -58.68
N ARG A 402 74.05 145.87 -58.46
CA ARG A 402 74.53 145.10 -57.29
C ARG A 402 74.78 145.98 -56.05
N GLY A 403 73.69 146.48 -55.46
CA GLY A 403 73.72 147.34 -54.26
C GLY A 403 74.04 146.62 -52.93
N PRO A 404 74.04 147.34 -51.80
CA PRO A 404 74.26 146.76 -50.48
C PRO A 404 73.19 145.73 -50.08
N VAL A 405 71.93 145.91 -50.52
CA VAL A 405 70.83 144.96 -50.25
C VAL A 405 71.03 143.64 -51.00
N TYR A 406 71.43 143.68 -52.28
CA TYR A 406 71.81 142.47 -53.04
C TYR A 406 72.92 141.67 -52.36
N ARG A 407 73.95 142.36 -51.83
CA ARG A 407 75.04 141.70 -51.09
C ARG A 407 74.57 141.03 -49.80
N GLN A 408 73.61 141.63 -49.09
CA GLN A 408 72.98 140.98 -47.93
C GLN A 408 72.18 139.73 -48.35
N ARG A 409 71.39 139.80 -49.43
CA ARG A 409 70.65 138.64 -49.96
C ARG A 409 71.54 137.52 -50.45
N MET A 410 72.66 137.84 -51.10
CA MET A 410 73.66 136.84 -51.50
C MET A 410 74.38 136.23 -50.30
N ALA A 411 74.66 137.00 -49.24
CA ALA A 411 75.22 136.46 -48.00
C ALA A 411 74.22 135.55 -47.26
N GLU A 412 72.93 135.91 -47.26
CA GLU A 412 71.85 135.04 -46.76
C GLU A 412 71.75 133.75 -47.60
N LEU A 413 71.80 133.85 -48.94
CA LEU A 413 71.77 132.70 -49.83
C LEU A 413 72.96 131.74 -49.59
N GLN A 414 74.18 132.27 -49.43
CA GLN A 414 75.35 131.44 -49.14
C GLN A 414 75.18 130.66 -47.84
N ARG A 415 74.65 131.31 -46.78
CA ARG A 415 74.35 130.61 -45.52
C ARG A 415 73.33 129.49 -45.71
N LEU A 416 72.27 129.73 -46.49
CA LEU A 416 71.27 128.71 -46.81
C LEU A 416 71.87 127.56 -47.63
N GLN A 417 72.81 127.83 -48.53
CA GLN A 417 73.53 126.80 -49.31
C GLN A 417 74.45 125.95 -48.43
N ASP A 418 75.16 126.55 -47.49
CA ASP A 418 76.01 125.82 -46.54
C ASP A 418 75.14 124.92 -45.63
N GLU A 419 73.99 125.43 -45.16
CA GLU A 419 73.00 124.64 -44.41
C GLU A 419 72.43 123.48 -45.23
N TYR A 420 72.15 123.70 -46.53
CA TYR A 420 71.71 122.66 -47.45
C TYR A 420 72.78 121.57 -47.60
N GLY A 421 74.05 121.92 -47.79
CA GLY A 421 75.15 120.95 -47.90
C GLY A 421 75.30 120.07 -46.65
N ILE A 422 75.14 120.64 -45.45
CA ILE A 422 75.14 119.87 -44.20
C ILE A 422 73.97 118.88 -44.15
N LYS A 423 72.77 119.32 -44.57
CA LYS A 423 71.60 118.42 -44.62
C LYS A 423 71.75 117.34 -45.68
N GLU A 424 72.42 117.62 -46.79
CA GLU A 424 72.66 116.64 -47.85
C GLU A 424 73.54 115.50 -47.33
N GLU A 425 74.64 115.82 -46.66
CA GLU A 425 75.52 114.82 -46.04
C GLU A 425 74.80 113.99 -44.97
N ARG A 426 73.96 114.62 -44.13
CA ARG A 426 73.13 113.88 -43.15
C ARG A 426 72.14 112.93 -43.81
N THR A 427 71.57 113.34 -44.95
CA THR A 427 70.63 112.51 -45.71
C THR A 427 71.33 111.33 -46.35
N LYS A 428 72.53 111.53 -46.92
CA LYS A 428 73.37 110.45 -47.48
C LYS A 428 73.83 109.47 -46.40
N ASP A 429 74.22 109.95 -45.22
CA ASP A 429 74.59 109.07 -44.10
C ASP A 429 73.40 108.23 -43.62
N ALA A 430 72.21 108.84 -43.48
CA ALA A 430 70.98 108.11 -43.15
C ALA A 430 70.61 107.07 -44.23
N GLU A 431 70.77 107.41 -45.51
CA GLU A 431 70.55 106.48 -46.62
C GLU A 431 71.52 105.30 -46.58
N LYS A 432 72.81 105.56 -46.35
CA LYS A 432 73.84 104.52 -46.26
C LYS A 432 73.52 103.52 -45.14
N ARG A 433 73.16 104.02 -43.95
CA ARG A 433 72.76 103.17 -42.81
C ARG A 433 71.56 102.28 -43.14
N LEU A 434 70.56 102.81 -43.84
CA LEU A 434 69.40 102.03 -44.28
C LEU A 434 69.83 100.93 -45.27
N ARG A 435 70.63 101.27 -46.28
CA ARG A 435 71.11 100.31 -47.29
C ARG A 435 71.97 99.20 -46.67
N ASP A 436 72.83 99.54 -45.71
CA ASP A 436 73.70 98.58 -45.01
C ASP A 436 72.86 97.53 -44.25
N VAL A 437 71.79 97.97 -43.56
CA VAL A 437 70.85 97.07 -42.88
C VAL A 437 70.05 96.23 -43.87
N GLU A 438 69.58 96.80 -44.98
CA GLU A 438 68.87 96.05 -46.03
C GLU A 438 69.75 94.98 -46.68
N ALA A 439 71.04 95.27 -46.92
CA ALA A 439 72.00 94.28 -47.42
C ALA A 439 72.25 93.16 -46.40
N ARG A 440 72.33 93.48 -45.11
CA ARG A 440 72.48 92.48 -44.04
C ARG A 440 71.27 91.56 -43.92
N ILE A 441 70.05 92.09 -44.03
CA ILE A 441 68.81 91.29 -44.08
C ILE A 441 68.87 90.28 -45.23
N ALA A 442 69.20 90.74 -46.44
CA ALA A 442 69.29 89.87 -47.61
C ALA A 442 70.41 88.81 -47.52
N GLN A 443 71.47 89.07 -46.76
CA GLN A 443 72.49 88.06 -46.46
C GLN A 443 71.97 87.01 -45.47
N LEU A 444 71.37 87.45 -44.37
CA LEU A 444 70.83 86.56 -43.33
C LEU A 444 69.73 85.63 -43.88
N GLU A 445 68.86 86.14 -44.77
CA GLU A 445 67.84 85.33 -45.43
C GLU A 445 68.43 84.22 -46.32
N ARG A 446 69.53 84.50 -47.02
CA ARG A 446 70.23 83.48 -47.83
C ARG A 446 70.88 82.41 -46.98
N GLU A 447 71.55 82.79 -45.90
CA GLU A 447 72.18 81.84 -44.98
C GLU A 447 71.15 80.93 -44.30
N LEU A 448 69.99 81.47 -43.90
CA LEU A 448 68.88 80.68 -43.36
C LEU A 448 68.33 79.67 -44.39
N ALA A 449 68.18 80.07 -45.65
CA ALA A 449 67.72 79.18 -46.71
C ALA A 449 68.70 78.01 -46.97
N THR A 450 70.00 78.25 -46.89
CA THR A 450 71.01 77.18 -47.00
C THR A 450 70.93 76.21 -45.83
N ILE A 451 70.84 76.71 -44.60
CA ILE A 451 70.71 75.87 -43.40
C ILE A 451 69.44 75.01 -43.46
N ASP A 452 68.34 75.55 -43.98
CA ASP A 452 67.09 74.80 -44.15
C ASP A 452 67.22 73.67 -45.17
N GLY A 453 67.98 73.88 -46.25
CA GLY A 453 68.33 72.82 -47.21
C GLY A 453 69.15 71.70 -46.57
N ASP A 454 70.17 72.04 -45.79
CA ASP A 454 71.02 71.07 -45.10
C ASP A 454 70.27 70.28 -44.02
N LEU A 455 69.38 70.94 -43.27
CA LEU A 455 68.51 70.30 -42.28
C LEU A 455 67.55 69.28 -42.93
N ALA A 456 66.98 69.61 -44.09
CA ALA A 456 66.10 68.69 -44.82
C ALA A 456 66.86 67.44 -45.32
N LYS A 457 68.12 67.62 -45.74
CA LYS A 457 68.99 66.51 -46.14
C LYS A 457 69.33 65.59 -44.97
N LEU A 458 69.72 66.13 -43.82
CA LEU A 458 70.03 65.32 -42.64
C LEU A 458 68.78 64.61 -42.10
N ALA A 459 67.61 65.26 -42.15
CA ALA A 459 66.34 64.64 -41.77
C ALA A 459 66.01 63.42 -42.65
N SER A 460 66.20 63.51 -43.97
CA SER A 460 65.93 62.37 -44.86
C SER A 460 66.94 61.22 -44.69
N GLU A 461 68.22 61.51 -44.41
CA GLU A 461 69.21 60.50 -44.07
C GLU A 461 68.87 59.76 -42.75
N MET A 462 68.37 60.50 -41.74
CA MET A 462 67.91 59.92 -40.48
C MET A 462 66.67 59.04 -40.64
N GLU A 463 65.68 59.48 -41.42
CA GLU A 463 64.47 58.71 -41.68
C GLU A 463 64.76 57.43 -42.48
N ALA A 464 65.64 57.49 -43.48
CA ALA A 464 66.06 56.32 -44.24
C ALA A 464 66.81 55.30 -43.36
N ALA A 465 67.74 55.76 -42.51
CA ALA A 465 68.43 54.89 -41.56
C ALA A 465 67.45 54.27 -40.53
N ASP A 466 66.46 55.03 -40.06
CA ASP A 466 65.45 54.54 -39.12
C ASP A 466 64.54 53.45 -39.75
N GLN A 467 64.11 53.63 -41.00
CA GLN A 467 63.34 52.62 -41.72
C GLN A 467 64.12 51.33 -41.92
N LEU A 468 65.42 51.41 -42.24
CA LEU A 468 66.28 50.23 -42.39
C LEU A 468 66.51 49.50 -41.06
N ILE A 469 66.69 50.24 -39.96
CA ILE A 469 66.80 49.66 -38.62
C ILE A 469 65.50 48.94 -38.24
N ARG A 470 64.34 49.58 -38.46
CA ARG A 470 63.03 48.97 -38.17
C ARG A 470 62.79 47.73 -39.02
N ALA A 471 63.04 47.80 -40.32
CA ALA A 471 62.90 46.65 -41.22
C ALA A 471 63.78 45.46 -40.78
N ALA A 472 65.02 45.72 -40.34
CA ALA A 472 65.94 44.71 -39.83
C ALA A 472 65.55 44.16 -38.44
N GLN A 473 64.84 44.95 -37.62
CA GLN A 473 64.30 44.51 -36.33
C GLN A 473 63.00 43.70 -36.48
N GLU A 474 62.11 44.12 -37.38
CA GLU A 474 60.83 43.45 -37.65
C GLU A 474 61.03 42.07 -38.32
N THR A 475 62.07 41.89 -39.14
CA THR A 475 62.41 40.57 -39.70
C THR A 475 62.91 39.54 -38.68
N GLY A 476 63.27 39.96 -37.46
CA GLY A 476 63.71 39.08 -36.38
C GLY A 476 62.67 38.83 -35.28
N GLY A 477 61.49 39.45 -35.37
CA GLY A 477 60.59 39.64 -34.22
C GLY A 477 59.93 38.40 -33.61
N ASP A 478 59.56 37.38 -34.41
CA ASP A 478 58.71 36.28 -33.89
C ASP A 478 59.06 34.88 -34.40
N GLY A 479 59.90 34.75 -35.43
CA GLY A 479 60.25 33.46 -36.04
C GLY A 479 61.48 32.79 -35.45
N GLU A 480 62.54 33.55 -35.14
CA GLU A 480 63.88 32.97 -34.88
C GLU A 480 64.08 32.43 -33.47
N ALA A 481 63.44 33.02 -32.44
CA ALA A 481 63.44 32.44 -31.10
C ALA A 481 62.60 31.14 -31.01
N LYS A 482 61.67 30.94 -31.96
CA LYS A 482 60.84 29.74 -32.10
C LYS A 482 61.51 28.62 -32.90
N LEU A 483 62.64 28.89 -33.54
CA LEU A 483 63.29 27.95 -34.47
C LEU A 483 64.59 27.33 -33.92
N ASP A 484 64.95 27.60 -32.67
CA ASP A 484 66.06 26.90 -32.00
C ASP A 484 65.69 25.42 -31.76
N PRO A 485 66.36 24.46 -32.44
CA PRO A 485 66.05 23.03 -32.30
C PRO A 485 66.16 22.53 -30.85
N ASN A 486 67.04 23.13 -30.05
CA ASN A 486 67.27 22.72 -28.67
C ASN A 486 66.12 23.09 -27.73
N HIS A 487 65.35 24.13 -28.05
CA HIS A 487 64.14 24.49 -27.33
C HIS A 487 62.90 23.76 -27.87
N MET A 488 62.87 23.48 -29.17
CA MET A 488 61.76 22.82 -29.85
C MET A 488 61.64 21.32 -29.55
N LEU A 489 62.76 20.63 -29.35
CA LEU A 489 62.77 19.20 -29.04
C LEU A 489 62.10 18.84 -27.69
N PRO A 490 62.37 19.54 -26.57
CA PRO A 490 61.64 19.35 -25.32
C PRO A 490 60.15 19.65 -25.44
N LEU A 491 59.78 20.74 -26.13
CA LEU A 491 58.38 21.10 -26.36
C LEU A 491 57.64 20.05 -27.20
N PHE A 492 58.30 19.49 -28.21
CA PHE A 492 57.77 18.39 -29.01
C PHE A 492 57.61 17.10 -28.19
N ALA A 493 58.59 16.75 -27.35
CA ALA A 493 58.48 15.61 -26.44
C ALA A 493 57.33 15.78 -25.44
N GLN A 494 57.15 17.00 -24.90
CA GLN A 494 56.04 17.32 -24.02
C GLN A 494 54.70 17.24 -24.76
N ALA A 495 54.56 17.84 -25.95
CA ALA A 495 53.34 17.76 -26.74
C ALA A 495 52.95 16.31 -27.09
N ARG A 496 53.93 15.45 -27.37
CA ARG A 496 53.72 14.00 -27.57
C ARG A 496 53.22 13.32 -26.28
N ALA A 497 53.77 13.67 -25.12
CA ALA A 497 53.34 13.15 -23.84
C ALA A 497 51.92 13.62 -23.48
N ASP A 498 51.62 14.90 -23.70
CA ASP A 498 50.30 15.51 -23.44
C ASP A 498 49.22 14.89 -24.33
N PHE A 499 49.55 14.58 -25.59
CA PHE A 499 48.67 13.86 -26.50
C PHE A 499 48.44 12.41 -26.04
N ARG A 500 49.48 11.72 -25.54
CA ARG A 500 49.31 10.37 -24.96
C ARG A 500 48.44 10.35 -23.71
N GLN A 501 48.53 11.39 -22.88
CA GLN A 501 47.69 11.51 -21.69
C GLN A 501 46.23 11.82 -22.04
N GLU A 502 46.01 12.67 -23.03
CA GLU A 502 44.66 13.04 -23.47
C GLU A 502 44.61 13.22 -25.00
N PRO A 503 44.19 12.18 -25.73
CA PRO A 503 44.20 12.20 -27.19
C PRO A 503 43.09 13.10 -27.74
N SER A 504 43.40 14.36 -28.03
CA SER A 504 42.47 15.33 -28.63
C SER A 504 43.00 15.86 -29.97
N ALA A 505 42.09 16.33 -30.83
CA ALA A 505 42.45 16.89 -32.13
C ALA A 505 43.35 18.13 -31.99
N GLU A 506 43.12 18.97 -30.97
CA GLU A 506 43.95 20.15 -30.68
C GLU A 506 45.38 19.77 -30.29
N LYS A 507 45.53 18.77 -29.40
CA LYS A 507 46.85 18.28 -28.98
C LYS A 507 47.58 17.57 -30.12
N LEU A 508 46.86 16.82 -30.97
CA LEU A 508 47.45 16.23 -32.18
C LEU A 508 47.95 17.31 -33.14
N ALA A 509 47.11 18.31 -33.45
CA ALA A 509 47.49 19.42 -34.32
C ALA A 509 48.74 20.16 -33.81
N THR A 510 48.90 20.27 -32.48
CA THR A 510 50.10 20.82 -31.86
C THR A 510 51.33 19.96 -32.13
N VAL A 511 51.22 18.62 -32.03
CA VAL A 511 52.30 17.69 -32.36
C VAL A 511 52.68 17.79 -33.85
N GLU A 512 51.69 17.85 -34.75
CA GLU A 512 51.90 17.98 -36.20
C GLU A 512 52.55 19.31 -36.58
N GLN A 513 52.11 20.39 -35.94
CA GLN A 513 52.68 21.72 -36.12
C GLN A 513 54.14 21.78 -35.64
N LEU A 514 54.46 21.19 -34.49
CA LEU A 514 55.84 21.12 -34.01
C LEU A 514 56.71 20.19 -34.88
N CYS A 515 56.17 19.06 -35.33
CA CYS A 515 56.83 18.14 -36.27
C CYS A 515 57.20 18.85 -37.58
N SER A 516 56.24 19.56 -38.18
CA SER A 516 56.46 20.30 -39.42
C SER A 516 57.43 21.47 -39.26
N GLN A 517 57.44 22.17 -38.12
CA GLN A 517 58.41 23.22 -37.82
C GLN A 517 59.85 22.67 -37.69
N ILE A 518 60.03 21.55 -36.98
CA ILE A 518 61.34 20.90 -36.85
C ILE A 518 61.83 20.41 -38.22
N MET A 519 60.93 19.84 -39.03
CA MET A 519 61.24 19.43 -40.40
C MET A 519 61.63 20.61 -41.29
N ALA A 520 60.92 21.73 -41.21
CA ALA A 520 61.26 22.96 -41.95
C ALA A 520 62.62 23.52 -41.52
N ALA A 521 62.94 23.51 -40.21
CA ALA A 521 64.25 23.92 -39.71
C ALA A 521 65.38 23.03 -40.27
N LEU A 522 65.19 21.71 -40.27
CA LEU A 522 66.13 20.74 -40.85
C LEU A 522 66.30 20.90 -42.36
N ALA A 523 65.24 21.27 -43.08
CA ALA A 523 65.31 21.51 -44.53
C ALA A 523 65.99 22.84 -44.88
N SER A 524 65.89 23.86 -44.01
CA SER A 524 66.46 25.19 -44.25
C SER A 524 67.99 25.25 -44.15
N THR A 525 68.62 24.24 -43.56
CA THR A 525 70.07 24.15 -43.39
C THR A 525 70.66 23.22 -44.46
N PRO A 526 71.58 23.69 -45.32
CA PRO A 526 72.13 22.90 -46.44
C PRO A 526 72.81 21.60 -46.01
N ALA A 527 73.37 21.55 -44.79
CA ALA A 527 74.04 20.37 -44.24
C ALA A 527 73.09 19.26 -43.78
N THR A 528 71.79 19.54 -43.64
CA THR A 528 70.80 18.63 -43.06
C THR A 528 69.62 18.35 -43.99
N GLU A 529 69.61 18.95 -45.19
CA GLU A 529 68.53 18.79 -46.18
C GLU A 529 68.24 17.33 -46.53
N GLU A 530 69.28 16.51 -46.73
CA GLU A 530 69.14 15.08 -47.05
C GLU A 530 68.57 14.27 -45.88
N ARG A 531 68.82 14.71 -44.63
CA ARG A 531 68.31 14.06 -43.41
C ARG A 531 66.83 14.37 -43.16
N ALA A 532 66.30 15.43 -43.74
CA ALA A 532 64.91 15.83 -43.63
C ALA A 532 63.96 15.03 -44.57
N ARG A 533 64.46 14.18 -45.46
CA ARG A 533 63.59 13.43 -46.41
C ARG A 533 63.00 12.17 -45.78
N GLY A 534 61.72 11.90 -46.07
CA GLY A 534 61.03 10.63 -45.77
C GLY A 534 60.29 10.51 -44.43
N ILE A 535 60.05 11.62 -43.72
CA ILE A 535 59.23 11.66 -42.49
C ILE A 535 57.89 12.33 -42.81
N ASP A 536 56.77 11.66 -42.50
CA ASP A 536 55.41 12.19 -42.64
C ASP A 536 54.91 12.72 -41.29
N CYS A 537 54.68 14.03 -41.22
CA CYS A 537 54.20 14.70 -40.02
C CYS A 537 52.66 14.71 -39.90
N SER A 538 51.89 14.25 -40.90
CA SER A 538 50.43 14.20 -40.83
C SER A 538 49.85 12.95 -41.54
N PRO A 539 50.02 11.75 -40.97
CA PRO A 539 49.55 10.53 -41.62
C PRO A 539 48.01 10.46 -41.59
N LYS A 540 47.39 10.43 -42.77
CA LYS A 540 45.91 10.34 -42.94
C LYS A 540 45.31 9.11 -42.23
N GLN A 541 46.00 7.97 -42.27
CA GLN A 541 45.56 6.73 -41.65
C GLN A 541 45.41 6.85 -40.13
N PHE A 542 46.29 7.62 -39.48
CA PHE A 542 46.19 7.87 -38.05
C PHE A 542 45.01 8.79 -37.71
N HIS A 543 44.75 9.83 -38.51
CA HIS A 543 43.57 10.67 -38.32
C HIS A 543 42.27 9.88 -38.41
N GLU A 544 42.18 8.92 -39.33
CA GLU A 544 41.00 8.04 -39.45
C GLU A 544 40.83 7.14 -38.22
N ALA A 545 41.92 6.55 -37.72
CA ALA A 545 41.89 5.75 -36.49
C ALA A 545 41.55 6.58 -35.24
N ALA A 546 42.05 7.82 -35.16
CA ALA A 546 41.82 8.73 -34.03
C ALA A 546 40.45 9.43 -34.08
N ALA A 547 39.77 9.45 -35.24
CA ALA A 547 38.49 10.14 -35.42
C ALA A 547 37.40 9.65 -34.45
N VAL A 548 37.41 8.36 -34.10
CA VAL A 548 36.46 7.79 -33.13
C VAL A 548 36.66 8.39 -31.74
N VAL A 549 37.92 8.46 -31.27
CA VAL A 549 38.26 9.03 -29.97
C VAL A 549 38.02 10.54 -29.95
N PHE A 550 38.29 11.24 -31.05
CA PHE A 550 37.99 12.66 -31.18
C PHE A 550 36.48 12.95 -31.15
N GLY A 551 35.69 12.12 -31.83
CA GLY A 551 34.23 12.17 -31.78
C GLY A 551 33.70 11.99 -30.36
N LEU A 552 34.20 10.99 -29.63
CA LEU A 552 33.85 10.76 -28.22
C LEU A 552 34.26 11.91 -27.30
N ASN A 553 35.44 12.52 -27.49
CA ASN A 553 35.87 13.67 -26.70
C ASN A 553 35.03 14.92 -26.97
N SER A 554 34.70 15.18 -28.24
CA SER A 554 33.78 16.28 -28.58
C SER A 554 32.38 16.03 -28.05
N GLY A 555 31.89 14.79 -28.14
CA GLY A 555 30.57 14.40 -27.65
C GLY A 555 30.49 14.45 -26.13
N LEU A 556 31.54 14.05 -25.40
CA LEU A 556 31.61 14.19 -23.95
C LEU A 556 31.54 15.66 -23.52
N LYS A 557 32.31 16.55 -24.18
CA LYS A 557 32.28 17.99 -23.88
C LYS A 557 30.90 18.58 -24.13
N LEU A 558 30.27 18.23 -25.25
CA LEU A 558 28.91 18.67 -25.58
C LEU A 558 27.90 18.13 -24.57
N PHE A 559 27.98 16.85 -24.21
CA PHE A 559 27.14 16.20 -23.21
C PHE A 559 27.26 16.85 -21.82
N GLU A 560 28.48 17.12 -21.34
CA GLU A 560 28.70 17.81 -20.06
C GLU A 560 28.10 19.23 -20.05
N THR A 561 28.16 19.95 -21.18
CA THR A 561 27.61 21.31 -21.26
C THR A 561 26.09 21.36 -21.48
N GLU A 562 25.53 20.45 -22.29
CA GLU A 562 24.15 20.50 -22.74
C GLU A 562 23.23 19.57 -21.95
N CYS A 563 23.73 18.42 -21.51
CA CYS A 563 22.94 17.28 -21.02
C CYS A 563 23.16 16.94 -19.54
N ALA A 564 24.37 17.18 -19.02
CA ALA A 564 24.68 16.93 -17.62
C ALA A 564 24.08 18.01 -16.70
N GLY A 565 23.45 17.59 -15.60
CA GLY A 565 22.91 18.46 -14.56
C GLY A 565 21.38 18.41 -14.45
N GLY A 566 20.87 18.05 -13.26
CA GLY A 566 19.44 17.88 -13.01
C GLY A 566 18.59 19.14 -13.16
N SER A 567 19.20 20.33 -13.14
CA SER A 567 18.51 21.61 -13.36
C SER A 567 17.95 21.75 -14.78
N LYS A 568 18.56 21.09 -15.77
CA LYS A 568 18.11 21.15 -17.17
C LYS A 568 16.82 20.36 -17.40
N LEU A 569 16.61 19.30 -16.61
CA LEU A 569 15.40 18.48 -16.62
C LEU A 569 14.20 19.19 -15.98
N ALA A 570 14.43 20.19 -15.13
CA ALA A 570 13.35 20.91 -14.43
C ALA A 570 12.58 21.89 -15.33
N HIS A 571 13.17 22.28 -16.47
CA HIS A 571 12.55 23.20 -17.42
C HIS A 571 11.62 22.53 -18.44
N LEU A 572 11.66 21.20 -18.55
CA LEU A 572 10.86 20.42 -19.49
C LEU A 572 9.53 20.05 -18.81
N GLN A 573 8.42 20.54 -19.39
CA GLN A 573 7.09 20.42 -18.78
C GLN A 573 6.35 19.13 -19.15
N SER A 574 6.79 18.42 -20.20
CA SER A 574 6.13 17.19 -20.66
C SER A 574 7.09 16.01 -20.74
N ALA A 575 6.56 14.80 -20.53
CA ALA A 575 7.31 13.56 -20.73
C ALA A 575 7.83 13.38 -22.18
N ASP A 576 7.09 13.84 -23.19
CA ASP A 576 7.57 13.80 -24.59
C ASP A 576 8.80 14.68 -24.79
N ASP A 577 8.84 15.86 -24.16
CA ASP A 577 10.01 16.74 -24.22
C ASP A 577 11.22 16.13 -23.47
N LEU A 578 10.98 15.43 -22.35
CA LEU A 578 12.02 14.73 -21.59
C LEU A 578 12.69 13.61 -22.40
N PHE A 579 11.91 12.75 -23.06
CA PHE A 579 12.47 11.70 -23.91
C PHE A 579 13.05 12.25 -25.22
N GLY A 580 12.49 13.32 -25.78
CA GLY A 580 13.08 14.07 -26.89
C GLY A 580 14.46 14.63 -26.54
N PHE A 581 14.60 15.18 -25.32
CA PHE A 581 15.87 15.63 -24.78
C PHE A 581 16.88 14.49 -24.61
N ALA A 582 16.46 13.34 -24.05
CA ALA A 582 17.31 12.16 -23.93
C ALA A 582 17.85 11.67 -25.28
N ARG A 583 17.00 11.65 -26.33
CA ARG A 583 17.42 11.30 -27.69
C ARG A 583 18.43 12.28 -28.27
N LYS A 584 18.22 13.59 -28.04
CA LYS A 584 19.17 14.62 -28.47
C LYS A 584 20.53 14.39 -27.78
N CYS A 585 20.52 14.21 -26.47
CA CYS A 585 21.74 13.94 -25.70
C CYS A 585 22.46 12.65 -26.12
N LEU A 586 21.72 11.61 -26.51
CA LEU A 586 22.31 10.40 -27.07
C LEU A 586 22.91 10.64 -28.47
N ALA A 587 22.27 11.44 -29.32
CA ALA A 587 22.81 11.80 -30.64
C ALA A 587 24.10 12.64 -30.51
N ASP A 588 24.12 13.55 -29.54
CA ASP A 588 25.23 14.47 -29.27
C ASP A 588 26.41 13.79 -28.54
N SER A 589 26.23 12.56 -28.04
CA SER A 589 27.23 11.83 -27.25
C SER A 589 28.47 11.35 -28.02
N GLY A 590 28.39 11.24 -29.36
CA GLY A 590 29.47 10.70 -30.19
C GLY A 590 29.74 9.20 -30.01
N LEU A 591 28.83 8.47 -29.34
CA LEU A 591 28.97 7.03 -29.10
C LEU A 591 28.90 6.20 -30.40
N PRO A 592 29.53 5.00 -30.44
CA PRO A 592 29.40 4.06 -31.54
C PRO A 592 27.95 3.65 -31.83
N SER A 593 27.67 3.22 -33.07
CA SER A 593 26.33 2.82 -33.51
C SER A 593 25.73 1.67 -32.68
N ALA A 594 26.54 0.73 -32.20
CA ALA A 594 26.06 -0.38 -31.37
C ALA A 594 25.55 0.10 -29.99
N ASP A 595 26.32 0.94 -29.29
CA ASP A 595 25.95 1.44 -27.96
C ASP A 595 24.77 2.44 -28.06
N THR A 596 24.75 3.26 -29.12
CA THR A 596 23.61 4.16 -29.37
C THR A 596 22.32 3.40 -29.65
N GLU A 597 22.36 2.26 -30.33
CA GLU A 597 21.17 1.46 -30.58
C GLU A 597 20.65 0.79 -29.30
N GLU A 598 21.54 0.29 -28.43
CA GLU A 598 21.15 -0.26 -27.12
C GLU A 598 20.48 0.81 -26.24
N LEU A 599 21.09 1.98 -26.12
CA LEU A 599 20.55 3.08 -25.30
C LEU A 599 19.27 3.65 -25.92
N ARG A 600 19.16 3.71 -27.25
CA ARG A 600 17.94 4.09 -27.95
C ARG A 600 16.82 3.08 -27.73
N ALA A 601 17.13 1.79 -27.72
CA ALA A 601 16.15 0.75 -27.39
C ALA A 601 15.62 0.94 -25.96
N ARG A 602 16.49 1.19 -24.98
CA ARG A 602 16.08 1.49 -23.60
C ARG A 602 15.19 2.74 -23.51
N ILE A 603 15.54 3.82 -24.21
CA ILE A 603 14.71 5.04 -24.29
C ILE A 603 13.33 4.72 -24.88
N ASN A 604 13.28 3.96 -25.98
CA ASN A 604 12.02 3.60 -26.63
C ASN A 604 11.17 2.66 -25.76
N THR A 605 11.78 1.70 -25.06
CA THR A 605 11.06 0.83 -24.11
C THR A 605 10.49 1.64 -22.95
N ALA A 606 11.25 2.61 -22.42
CA ALA A 606 10.76 3.51 -21.38
C ALA A 606 9.59 4.39 -21.87
N GLU A 607 9.62 4.87 -23.12
CA GLU A 607 8.52 5.64 -23.71
C GLU A 607 7.26 4.79 -23.97
N ILE A 608 7.41 3.54 -24.43
CA ILE A 608 6.28 2.64 -24.71
C ILE A 608 5.56 2.23 -23.41
N ASN A 609 6.29 2.13 -22.30
CA ASN A 609 5.73 1.81 -20.98
C ASN A 609 5.08 3.02 -20.28
N ARG A 610 4.88 4.15 -20.99
CA ARG A 610 4.29 5.38 -20.45
C ARG A 610 2.78 5.30 -20.28
N ASP A 611 2.30 5.91 -19.19
CA ASP A 611 0.95 5.80 -18.64
C ASP A 611 -0.19 6.35 -19.53
N ASP A 612 0.14 7.19 -20.50
CA ASP A 612 -0.81 7.88 -21.39
C ASP A 612 -0.94 7.24 -22.78
N LYS A 613 0.04 6.43 -23.20
CA LYS A 613 0.03 5.64 -24.44
C LYS A 613 -0.24 4.15 -24.19
N ALA A 614 0.06 3.68 -22.98
CA ALA A 614 -0.21 2.31 -22.58
C ALA A 614 -1.71 2.07 -22.36
N HIS A 615 -2.17 0.84 -22.61
CA HIS A 615 -3.52 0.44 -22.25
C HIS A 615 -3.74 0.66 -20.75
N ARG A 616 -4.90 1.16 -20.34
CA ARG A 616 -5.23 1.51 -18.92
C ARG A 616 -4.96 0.39 -17.92
N PHE A 617 -4.87 -0.85 -18.39
CA PHE A 617 -4.50 -2.02 -17.60
C PHE A 617 -3.01 -2.08 -17.25
N VAL A 618 -2.13 -1.75 -18.20
CA VAL A 618 -0.69 -1.67 -17.95
C VAL A 618 -0.40 -0.54 -16.95
N VAL A 619 -1.15 0.55 -17.05
CA VAL A 619 -1.15 1.66 -16.07
C VAL A 619 -1.49 1.16 -14.65
N THR A 620 -2.58 0.41 -14.50
CA THR A 620 -3.01 -0.08 -13.19
C THR A 620 -2.08 -1.15 -12.61
N LEU A 621 -1.45 -1.98 -13.45
CA LEU A 621 -0.42 -2.95 -13.03
C LEU A 621 0.90 -2.27 -12.66
N ASN A 622 1.38 -1.34 -13.47
CA ASN A 622 2.60 -0.58 -13.19
C ASN A 622 2.47 0.17 -11.86
N ALA A 623 1.27 0.65 -11.53
CA ALA A 623 1.01 1.27 -10.22
C ALA A 623 1.32 0.34 -9.02
N PHE A 624 1.28 -0.98 -9.17
CA PHE A 624 1.73 -1.93 -8.14
C PHE A 624 3.26 -2.04 -8.08
N GLU A 625 3.94 -2.08 -9.24
CA GLU A 625 5.41 -2.02 -9.30
C GLU A 625 5.94 -0.71 -8.69
N ASP A 626 5.20 0.38 -8.88
CA ASP A 626 5.49 1.70 -8.29
C ASP A 626 5.19 1.77 -6.78
N GLY A 627 4.61 0.73 -6.17
CA GLY A 627 4.30 0.69 -4.75
C GLY A 627 3.17 1.65 -4.32
N ASN A 628 2.24 2.00 -5.21
CA ASN A 628 1.18 2.95 -4.89
C ASN A 628 0.17 2.38 -3.89
N TYR A 629 0.14 2.91 -2.67
CA TYR A 629 -0.80 2.53 -1.60
C TYR A 629 -2.28 2.59 -2.02
N LEU A 630 -2.65 3.49 -2.93
CA LEU A 630 -4.02 3.61 -3.43
C LEU A 630 -4.41 2.44 -4.34
N ALA A 631 -3.47 1.86 -5.08
CA ALA A 631 -3.70 0.64 -5.85
C ALA A 631 -4.02 -0.54 -4.91
N TYR A 632 -3.23 -0.70 -3.84
CA TYR A 632 -3.49 -1.71 -2.80
C TYR A 632 -4.82 -1.49 -2.08
N LEU A 633 -5.19 -0.23 -1.78
CA LEU A 633 -6.49 0.09 -1.18
C LEU A 633 -7.65 -0.28 -2.12
N SER A 634 -7.52 0.03 -3.41
CA SER A 634 -8.54 -0.28 -4.42
C SER A 634 -8.73 -1.79 -4.57
N LEU A 635 -7.62 -2.55 -4.55
CA LEU A 635 -7.64 -4.02 -4.54
C LEU A 635 -8.28 -4.57 -3.27
N ALA A 636 -7.95 -4.01 -2.10
CA ALA A 636 -8.51 -4.41 -0.82
C ALA A 636 -10.03 -4.20 -0.76
N ILE A 637 -10.54 -3.08 -1.28
CA ILE A 637 -11.97 -2.80 -1.36
C ILE A 637 -12.67 -3.79 -2.32
N ALA A 638 -12.06 -4.10 -3.47
CA ALA A 638 -12.61 -5.06 -4.42
C ALA A 638 -12.70 -6.48 -3.82
N ILE A 639 -11.63 -6.96 -3.17
CA ILE A 639 -11.63 -8.24 -2.45
C ILE A 639 -12.65 -8.22 -1.31
N GLY A 640 -12.74 -7.11 -0.57
CA GLY A 640 -13.65 -6.94 0.56
C GLY A 640 -15.11 -7.08 0.16
N LEU A 641 -15.53 -6.47 -0.97
CA LEU A 641 -16.89 -6.58 -1.48
C LEU A 641 -17.28 -8.01 -1.83
N ASP A 642 -16.44 -8.72 -2.58
CA ASP A 642 -16.74 -10.11 -2.98
C ASP A 642 -16.65 -11.08 -1.79
N SER A 643 -15.77 -10.80 -0.82
CA SER A 643 -15.72 -11.54 0.45
C SER A 643 -16.99 -11.34 1.28
N LEU A 644 -17.56 -10.12 1.31
CA LEU A 644 -18.83 -9.87 1.98
C LEU A 644 -19.99 -10.60 1.29
N ILE A 645 -19.99 -10.71 -0.04
CA ILE A 645 -20.98 -11.51 -0.78
C ILE A 645 -20.84 -12.99 -0.41
N PHE A 646 -19.61 -13.51 -0.36
CA PHE A 646 -19.35 -14.88 0.07
C PHE A 646 -19.87 -15.14 1.49
N LEU A 647 -19.54 -14.28 2.45
CA LEU A 647 -19.98 -14.42 3.83
C LEU A 647 -21.51 -14.34 3.94
N ALA A 648 -22.15 -13.41 3.22
CA ALA A 648 -23.61 -13.30 3.20
C ALA A 648 -24.27 -14.56 2.60
N GLY A 649 -23.69 -15.15 1.54
CA GLY A 649 -24.15 -16.41 0.96
C GLY A 649 -23.93 -17.62 1.88
N LEU A 650 -22.77 -17.70 2.52
CA LEU A 650 -22.39 -18.78 3.44
C LEU A 650 -23.29 -18.80 4.68
N PHE A 651 -23.47 -17.65 5.33
CA PHE A 651 -24.32 -17.54 6.52
C PHE A 651 -25.81 -17.60 6.19
N GLY A 652 -26.22 -17.11 5.02
CA GLY A 652 -27.58 -17.25 4.53
C GLY A 652 -28.02 -18.72 4.42
N ALA A 653 -27.13 -19.60 3.94
CA ALA A 653 -27.42 -21.03 3.86
C ALA A 653 -27.50 -21.72 5.25
N ASN A 654 -26.68 -21.30 6.22
CA ASN A 654 -26.66 -21.89 7.57
C ASN A 654 -27.88 -21.53 8.44
N ALA A 655 -28.61 -20.47 8.11
CA ALA A 655 -29.78 -20.04 8.89
C ALA A 655 -31.09 -20.78 8.48
N VAL A 656 -31.10 -21.52 7.36
CA VAL A 656 -32.22 -22.42 6.94
C VAL A 656 -31.97 -23.84 7.47
N ARG A 657 -31.53 -23.96 8.72
CA ARG A 657 -31.20 -25.24 9.33
C ARG A 657 -32.47 -25.89 9.87
N SER A 658 -32.82 -27.06 9.34
CA SER A 658 -33.84 -27.92 9.97
C SER A 658 -33.26 -28.49 11.26
N PRO A 659 -34.01 -28.52 12.38
CA PRO A 659 -33.58 -29.20 13.60
C PRO A 659 -33.13 -30.65 13.33
N LEU A 660 -33.76 -31.31 12.34
CA LEU A 660 -33.43 -32.68 11.95
C LEU A 660 -32.02 -32.85 11.34
N SER A 661 -31.38 -31.77 10.86
CA SER A 661 -30.03 -31.83 10.28
C SER A 661 -28.92 -32.06 11.32
N ASP A 662 -29.27 -31.93 12.60
CA ASP A 662 -28.35 -32.05 13.74
C ASP A 662 -28.26 -33.49 14.23
N ILE A 663 -29.17 -34.35 13.75
CA ILE A 663 -29.17 -35.77 14.06
C ILE A 663 -27.92 -36.39 13.44
N PRO A 664 -27.09 -37.09 14.24
CA PRO A 664 -25.94 -37.81 13.70
C PRO A 664 -26.41 -38.94 12.79
N THR A 665 -26.16 -38.81 11.48
CA THR A 665 -26.56 -39.83 10.49
C THR A 665 -25.36 -40.48 9.81
N TYR A 666 -25.53 -41.74 9.39
CA TYR A 666 -24.55 -42.50 8.61
C TYR A 666 -24.70 -42.29 7.09
N LYS A 667 -25.79 -41.66 6.65
CA LYS A 667 -26.12 -41.46 5.24
C LYS A 667 -26.39 -39.97 5.00
N ALA A 668 -25.57 -39.34 4.16
CA ALA A 668 -25.73 -37.95 3.79
C ALA A 668 -27.12 -37.72 3.14
N ARG A 669 -27.98 -36.97 3.84
CA ARG A 669 -29.30 -36.52 3.37
C ARG A 669 -29.39 -35.02 3.63
N SER A 670 -29.99 -34.28 2.71
CA SER A 670 -30.25 -32.85 2.93
C SER A 670 -31.35 -32.64 3.98
N ALA A 671 -31.39 -31.46 4.61
CA ALA A 671 -32.44 -31.08 5.55
C ALA A 671 -33.85 -31.30 4.95
N GLN A 672 -34.06 -30.86 3.70
CA GLN A 672 -35.32 -31.05 2.99
C GLN A 672 -35.70 -32.53 2.79
N GLN A 673 -34.70 -33.41 2.56
CA GLN A 673 -34.95 -34.85 2.44
C GLN A 673 -35.34 -35.47 3.78
N LEU A 674 -34.76 -35.01 4.90
CA LEU A 674 -35.11 -35.48 6.25
C LEU A 674 -36.53 -35.05 6.63
N GLU A 675 -36.86 -33.79 6.38
CA GLU A 675 -38.21 -33.25 6.58
C GLU A 675 -39.25 -33.99 5.75
N ALA A 676 -39.00 -34.21 4.45
CA ALA A 676 -39.92 -34.91 3.58
C ALA A 676 -40.27 -36.33 4.08
N ILE A 677 -39.33 -37.03 4.71
CA ILE A 677 -39.56 -38.38 5.27
C ILE A 677 -40.53 -38.32 6.45
N ILE A 678 -40.35 -37.37 7.37
CA ILE A 678 -41.22 -37.19 8.53
C ILE A 678 -42.58 -36.61 8.08
N GLU A 679 -42.61 -35.61 7.20
CA GLU A 679 -43.86 -35.04 6.69
C GLU A 679 -44.71 -36.07 5.93
N THR A 680 -44.10 -37.00 5.20
CA THR A 680 -44.81 -38.12 4.56
C THR A 680 -45.44 -39.06 5.59
N ALA A 681 -44.77 -39.26 6.73
CA ALA A 681 -45.30 -40.07 7.83
C ALA A 681 -46.48 -39.39 8.57
N LEU A 682 -46.61 -38.07 8.47
CA LEU A 682 -47.69 -37.29 9.11
C LEU A 682 -48.98 -37.21 8.26
N ILE A 683 -48.97 -37.67 7.01
CA ILE A 683 -50.15 -37.67 6.11
C ILE A 683 -51.07 -38.87 6.45
N PRO A 684 -52.41 -38.72 6.50
CA PRO A 684 -53.23 -37.62 5.93
C PRO A 684 -53.49 -36.41 6.85
N HIS A 685 -53.41 -36.56 8.17
CA HIS A 685 -53.76 -35.49 9.12
C HIS A 685 -52.52 -34.99 9.86
N ARG A 686 -51.81 -34.03 9.25
CA ARG A 686 -50.49 -33.57 9.75
C ARG A 686 -50.51 -33.01 11.16
N LEU A 687 -51.45 -32.11 11.44
CA LEU A 687 -51.59 -31.46 12.75
C LEU A 687 -51.98 -32.46 13.84
N GLU A 688 -52.98 -33.30 13.57
CA GLU A 688 -53.52 -34.27 14.53
C GLU A 688 -52.48 -35.35 14.86
N THR A 689 -51.79 -35.88 13.83
CA THR A 689 -50.75 -36.88 14.02
C THR A 689 -49.55 -36.31 14.77
N ALA A 690 -49.10 -35.09 14.43
CA ALA A 690 -47.99 -34.44 15.14
C ALA A 690 -48.33 -34.21 16.62
N ARG A 691 -49.56 -33.78 16.95
CA ARG A 691 -50.01 -33.62 18.33
C ARG A 691 -50.13 -34.95 19.07
N ALA A 692 -50.71 -35.97 18.45
CA ALA A 692 -50.81 -37.30 19.04
C ALA A 692 -49.44 -37.87 19.40
N VAL A 693 -48.43 -37.66 18.53
CA VAL A 693 -47.04 -38.07 18.81
C VAL A 693 -46.45 -37.27 19.97
N LEU A 694 -46.65 -35.94 20.01
CA LEU A 694 -46.14 -35.08 21.09
C LEU A 694 -46.79 -35.41 22.45
N ASP A 695 -48.10 -35.66 22.48
CA ASP A 695 -48.86 -36.00 23.68
C ASP A 695 -48.49 -37.39 24.22
N ALA A 696 -48.06 -38.31 23.34
CA ALA A 696 -47.58 -39.63 23.73
C ALA A 696 -46.15 -39.62 24.31
N MET A 697 -45.38 -38.55 24.12
CA MET A 697 -43.99 -38.46 24.59
C MET A 697 -43.91 -38.27 26.10
N ARG A 698 -43.07 -39.07 26.77
CA ARG A 698 -42.73 -38.95 28.19
C ARG A 698 -41.27 -38.59 28.35
N PRO A 699 -40.92 -37.62 29.21
CA PRO A 699 -39.52 -37.23 29.40
C PRO A 699 -38.71 -38.35 30.07
N ILE A 700 -37.46 -38.54 29.63
CA ILE A 700 -36.48 -39.46 30.21
C ILE A 700 -35.18 -38.72 30.56
N THR A 701 -34.29 -39.34 31.35
CA THR A 701 -32.97 -38.77 31.62
C THR A 701 -32.16 -38.75 30.31
N PRO A 702 -31.62 -37.59 29.88
CA PRO A 702 -30.94 -37.48 28.59
C PRO A 702 -29.74 -38.42 28.49
N THR A 703 -29.77 -39.35 27.54
CA THR A 703 -28.63 -40.26 27.26
C THR A 703 -28.35 -40.27 25.76
N ASN A 704 -27.12 -39.96 25.35
CA ASN A 704 -26.70 -39.94 23.94
C ASN A 704 -27.61 -39.08 23.01
N GLY A 705 -28.25 -38.04 23.56
CA GLY A 705 -29.15 -37.13 22.85
C GLY A 705 -30.63 -37.56 22.79
N PHE A 706 -31.00 -38.68 23.40
CA PHE A 706 -32.40 -39.11 23.54
C PHE A 706 -33.00 -38.51 24.81
N THR A 707 -34.14 -37.83 24.69
CA THR A 707 -34.75 -37.02 25.77
C THR A 707 -36.18 -37.43 26.12
N ALA A 708 -36.85 -38.17 25.23
CA ALA A 708 -38.20 -38.65 25.47
C ALA A 708 -38.35 -40.14 25.13
N GLU A 709 -39.38 -40.78 25.69
CA GLU A 709 -39.83 -42.11 25.33
C GLU A 709 -41.31 -42.14 24.96
N VAL A 710 -41.71 -43.04 24.08
CA VAL A 710 -43.10 -43.32 23.71
C VAL A 710 -43.34 -44.81 23.91
N ILE A 711 -44.43 -45.13 24.63
CA ILE A 711 -44.90 -46.50 24.82
C ILE A 711 -46.19 -46.64 24.03
N ILE A 712 -46.20 -47.53 23.03
CA ILE A 712 -47.36 -47.71 22.13
C ILE A 712 -48.13 -48.95 22.57
N HIS A 713 -49.40 -48.79 22.94
CA HIS A 713 -50.27 -49.93 23.28
C HIS A 713 -51.07 -50.36 22.04
N ASP A 714 -51.31 -51.66 21.89
CA ASP A 714 -52.06 -52.20 20.73
C ASP A 714 -53.54 -51.78 20.74
N ASP A 715 -54.02 -51.38 21.91
CA ASP A 715 -55.36 -50.89 22.24
C ASP A 715 -55.53 -49.36 22.03
N ASP A 716 -54.47 -48.64 21.62
CA ASP A 716 -54.53 -47.21 21.28
C ASP A 716 -55.10 -46.99 19.86
N PRO A 717 -56.18 -46.19 19.70
CA PRO A 717 -56.72 -45.81 18.39
C PRO A 717 -55.70 -45.15 17.43
N HIS A 718 -54.65 -44.50 17.97
CA HIS A 718 -53.61 -43.81 17.20
C HIS A 718 -52.31 -44.62 17.03
N ALA A 719 -52.27 -45.87 17.49
CA ALA A 719 -51.12 -46.77 17.33
C ALA A 719 -50.53 -46.85 15.90
N PRO A 720 -51.32 -46.95 14.80
CA PRO A 720 -50.75 -47.06 13.45
C PRO A 720 -50.05 -45.77 12.98
N ASP A 721 -50.54 -44.61 13.42
CA ASP A 721 -49.97 -43.30 13.07
C ASP A 721 -48.69 -43.04 13.88
N LEU A 722 -48.72 -43.37 15.18
CA LEU A 722 -47.54 -43.35 16.05
C LEU A 722 -46.41 -44.24 15.49
N LEU A 723 -46.72 -45.50 15.12
CA LEU A 723 -45.75 -46.43 14.55
C LEU A 723 -45.17 -45.93 13.22
N ARG A 724 -45.97 -45.27 12.38
CA ARG A 724 -45.49 -44.68 11.10
C ARG A 724 -44.45 -43.60 11.34
N VAL A 725 -44.69 -42.71 12.31
CA VAL A 725 -43.75 -41.64 12.68
C VAL A 725 -42.52 -42.22 13.38
N MET A 726 -42.67 -43.21 14.27
CA MET A 726 -41.53 -43.88 14.91
C MET A 726 -40.64 -44.60 13.90
N ASN A 727 -41.23 -45.29 12.91
CA ASN A 727 -40.48 -45.94 11.83
C ASN A 727 -39.74 -44.91 10.97
N ALA A 728 -40.40 -43.81 10.59
CA ALA A 728 -39.77 -42.72 9.85
C ALA A 728 -38.61 -42.10 10.64
N GLY A 729 -38.81 -41.84 11.93
CA GLY A 729 -37.80 -41.36 12.87
C GLY A 729 -36.61 -42.33 13.03
N ALA A 730 -36.86 -43.64 13.04
CA ALA A 730 -35.81 -44.65 13.08
C ALA A 730 -34.97 -44.65 11.80
N THR A 731 -35.58 -44.41 10.63
CA THR A 731 -34.81 -44.34 9.36
C THR A 731 -33.84 -43.17 9.28
N ILE A 732 -34.07 -42.11 10.05
CA ILE A 732 -33.20 -40.92 10.13
C ILE A 732 -32.30 -40.90 11.38
N GLY A 733 -32.43 -41.89 12.27
CA GLY A 733 -31.65 -41.96 13.52
C GLY A 733 -32.18 -41.10 14.67
N ALA A 734 -33.37 -40.53 14.51
CA ALA A 734 -34.06 -39.73 15.53
C ALA A 734 -34.74 -40.59 16.60
N VAL A 735 -35.08 -41.83 16.26
CA VAL A 735 -35.78 -42.77 17.15
C VAL A 735 -34.98 -44.06 17.22
N ARG A 736 -34.84 -44.62 18.43
CA ARG A 736 -34.26 -45.95 18.63
C ARG A 736 -35.19 -46.80 19.49
N GLN A 737 -35.16 -48.11 19.26
CA GLN A 737 -35.84 -49.08 20.10
C GLN A 737 -34.79 -49.74 21.00
N PRO A 738 -34.71 -49.40 22.30
CA PRO A 738 -33.67 -49.91 23.20
C PRO A 738 -33.75 -51.44 23.38
N HIS A 739 -34.95 -52.02 23.29
CA HIS A 739 -35.17 -53.47 23.37
C HIS A 739 -36.02 -53.94 22.18
N PRO A 740 -35.49 -54.76 21.26
CA PRO A 740 -36.25 -55.29 20.14
C PRO A 740 -37.48 -56.07 20.62
N GLY A 741 -38.67 -55.71 20.14
CA GLY A 741 -39.92 -56.41 20.45
C GLY A 741 -40.71 -55.89 21.66
N MET A 742 -40.18 -54.92 22.41
CA MET A 742 -40.96 -54.16 23.40
C MET A 742 -41.54 -52.91 22.74
N PRO A 743 -42.79 -52.50 23.03
CA PRO A 743 -43.41 -51.33 22.42
C PRO A 743 -42.90 -50.01 23.02
N ARG A 744 -41.59 -49.88 23.22
CA ARG A 744 -40.92 -48.73 23.83
C ARG A 744 -39.93 -48.13 22.83
N TYR A 745 -40.12 -46.86 22.50
CA TYR A 745 -39.28 -46.11 21.58
C TYR A 745 -38.68 -44.91 22.28
N GLU A 746 -37.38 -44.67 22.11
CA GLU A 746 -36.68 -43.49 22.62
C GLU A 746 -36.48 -42.49 21.48
N ILE A 747 -36.75 -41.21 21.77
CA ILE A 747 -36.82 -40.12 20.80
C ILE A 747 -35.78 -39.06 21.17
N ARG A 748 -35.07 -38.55 20.16
CA ARG A 748 -34.15 -37.42 20.32
C ARG A 748 -34.86 -36.07 20.34
N ALA A 749 -34.21 -35.09 20.97
CA ALA A 749 -34.74 -33.73 21.09
C ALA A 749 -35.04 -33.07 19.74
N GLU A 750 -34.23 -33.33 18.72
CA GLU A 750 -34.37 -32.71 17.39
C GLU A 750 -35.70 -33.07 16.70
N LEU A 751 -36.21 -34.30 16.92
CA LEU A 751 -37.50 -34.72 16.36
C LEU A 751 -38.66 -34.08 17.13
N PHE A 752 -38.53 -33.90 18.45
CA PHE A 752 -39.52 -33.19 19.25
C PHE A 752 -39.63 -31.72 18.82
N GLU A 753 -38.50 -31.04 18.63
CA GLU A 753 -38.45 -29.65 18.14
C GLU A 753 -39.09 -29.53 16.75
N TYR A 754 -38.74 -30.44 15.85
CA TYR A 754 -39.31 -30.45 14.50
C TYR A 754 -40.83 -30.69 14.49
N LEU A 755 -41.33 -31.69 15.22
CA LEU A 755 -42.77 -31.99 15.30
C LEU A 755 -43.55 -30.83 15.94
N SER A 756 -42.98 -30.17 16.94
CA SER A 756 -43.55 -28.97 17.56
C SER A 756 -43.66 -27.81 16.56
N ALA A 757 -42.63 -27.60 15.74
CA ALA A 757 -42.64 -26.58 14.68
C ALA A 757 -43.69 -26.90 13.60
N VAL A 758 -43.80 -28.17 13.18
CA VAL A 758 -44.84 -28.61 12.22
C VAL A 758 -46.23 -28.41 12.79
N ALA A 759 -46.49 -28.82 14.04
CA ALA A 759 -47.78 -28.64 14.70
C ALA A 759 -48.17 -27.15 14.80
N ARG A 760 -47.21 -26.27 15.11
CA ARG A 760 -47.45 -24.82 15.12
C ARG A 760 -47.75 -24.28 13.72
N ARG A 761 -46.94 -24.62 12.72
CA ARG A 761 -47.10 -24.17 11.32
C ARG A 761 -48.45 -24.56 10.74
N GLU A 762 -48.84 -25.82 10.91
CA GLU A 762 -50.11 -26.34 10.39
C GLU A 762 -51.32 -25.76 11.14
N PHE A 763 -51.17 -25.42 12.43
CA PHE A 763 -52.20 -24.72 13.20
C PHE A 763 -52.38 -23.26 12.74
N GLU A 764 -51.28 -22.54 12.50
CA GLU A 764 -51.31 -21.14 12.03
C GLU A 764 -51.78 -21.03 10.56
N ALA A 765 -51.49 -22.04 9.73
CA ALA A 765 -51.83 -22.04 8.30
C ALA A 765 -53.34 -22.08 8.01
N ASN A 766 -54.16 -22.58 8.94
CA ASN A 766 -55.59 -22.76 8.71
C ASN A 766 -56.43 -22.18 9.85
N GLN A 767 -57.09 -21.05 9.60
CA GLN A 767 -57.99 -20.37 10.53
C GLN A 767 -59.13 -21.27 11.04
N TYR A 768 -59.48 -22.32 10.28
CA TYR A 768 -60.45 -23.32 10.71
C TYR A 768 -60.03 -24.05 12.00
N TYR A 769 -58.75 -24.43 12.15
CA TYR A 769 -58.27 -25.14 13.33
C TYR A 769 -58.26 -24.26 14.58
N ALA A 770 -57.91 -22.98 14.44
CA ALA A 770 -58.01 -22.02 15.53
C ALA A 770 -59.46 -21.84 16.01
N ALA A 771 -60.41 -21.68 15.06
CA ALA A 771 -61.82 -21.56 15.37
C ALA A 771 -62.40 -22.84 16.01
N MET A 772 -61.97 -24.03 15.57
CA MET A 772 -62.38 -25.30 16.17
C MET A 772 -61.84 -25.48 17.59
N ALA A 773 -60.57 -25.12 17.85
CA ALA A 773 -59.97 -25.22 19.18
C ALA A 773 -60.62 -24.25 20.18
N ASP A 774 -60.92 -23.01 19.75
CA ASP A 774 -61.67 -22.06 20.57
C ASP A 774 -63.10 -22.55 20.88
N MET A 775 -63.75 -23.15 19.88
CA MET A 775 -65.08 -23.75 20.02
C MET A 775 -65.05 -24.94 20.99
N GLU A 776 -64.08 -25.84 20.87
CA GLU A 776 -63.88 -26.94 21.81
C GLU A 776 -63.69 -26.45 23.24
N ARG A 777 -62.88 -25.40 23.45
CA ARG A 777 -62.65 -24.84 24.79
C ARG A 777 -63.92 -24.30 25.42
N VAL A 778 -64.71 -23.52 24.68
CA VAL A 778 -65.96 -22.92 25.19
C VAL A 778 -67.03 -23.98 25.42
N ILE A 779 -67.15 -24.96 24.52
CA ILE A 779 -68.08 -26.10 24.69
C ILE A 779 -67.66 -26.97 25.88
N SER A 780 -66.36 -27.22 26.07
CA SER A 780 -65.86 -27.98 27.22
C SER A 780 -66.25 -27.34 28.55
N VAL A 781 -66.13 -26.01 28.65
CA VAL A 781 -66.56 -25.27 29.85
C VAL A 781 -68.07 -25.35 30.04
N ALA A 782 -68.85 -25.30 28.96
CA ALA A 782 -70.32 -25.41 29.00
C ALA A 782 -70.83 -26.79 29.43
N LEU A 783 -69.99 -27.82 29.31
CA LEU A 783 -70.28 -29.23 29.64
C LEU A 783 -69.75 -29.66 31.02
N LEU A 784 -69.14 -28.78 31.81
CA LEU A 784 -68.73 -29.10 33.19
C LEU A 784 -69.95 -29.40 34.09
N PRO A 785 -69.81 -30.27 35.11
CA PRO A 785 -68.58 -30.87 35.64
C PRO A 785 -68.12 -32.17 34.95
N ASP A 786 -69.03 -32.90 34.28
CA ASP A 786 -68.71 -34.16 33.58
C ASP A 786 -68.78 -33.96 32.06
N ILE A 787 -67.64 -33.61 31.45
CA ILE A 787 -67.57 -33.26 30.04
C ILE A 787 -67.95 -34.45 29.14
N ALA A 788 -67.55 -35.67 29.49
CA ALA A 788 -67.78 -36.85 28.66
C ALA A 788 -69.24 -37.29 28.71
N GLY A 789 -69.81 -37.44 29.92
CA GLY A 789 -71.20 -37.81 30.10
C GLY A 789 -72.17 -36.75 29.58
N ASN A 790 -71.83 -35.47 29.75
CA ASN A 790 -72.64 -34.37 29.23
C ASN A 790 -72.52 -34.24 27.71
N ALA A 791 -71.35 -34.46 27.11
CA ALA A 791 -71.20 -34.50 25.65
C ALA A 791 -72.03 -35.64 25.03
N GLU A 792 -72.01 -36.82 25.63
CA GLU A 792 -72.84 -37.96 25.21
C GLU A 792 -74.33 -37.67 25.34
N THR A 793 -74.74 -37.03 26.45
CA THR A 793 -76.10 -36.57 26.66
C THR A 793 -76.54 -35.62 25.55
N VAL A 794 -75.72 -34.63 25.18
CA VAL A 794 -76.03 -33.71 24.07
C VAL A 794 -76.11 -34.43 22.72
N LEU A 795 -75.17 -35.34 22.44
CA LEU A 795 -75.17 -36.13 21.21
C LEU A 795 -76.41 -37.04 21.09
N SER A 796 -76.93 -37.55 22.22
CA SER A 796 -78.11 -38.44 22.23
C SER A 796 -79.41 -37.76 21.82
N HIS A 797 -79.49 -36.42 21.94
CA HIS A 797 -80.65 -35.61 21.56
C HIS A 797 -80.49 -34.92 20.19
N LEU A 798 -79.44 -35.26 19.42
CA LEU A 798 -79.25 -34.78 18.06
C LEU A 798 -79.97 -35.70 17.07
N HIS A 799 -81.03 -35.19 16.44
CA HIS A 799 -81.73 -35.89 15.37
C HIS A 799 -81.12 -35.53 14.02
N PRO A 800 -80.73 -36.51 13.18
CA PRO A 800 -80.12 -36.22 11.89
C PRO A 800 -81.13 -35.63 10.91
N ILE A 801 -80.70 -34.64 10.13
CA ILE A 801 -81.47 -34.04 9.04
C ILE A 801 -80.69 -34.11 7.73
N ARG A 802 -81.36 -33.89 6.60
CA ARG A 802 -80.68 -33.76 5.31
C ARG A 802 -79.77 -32.53 5.36
N GLU A 803 -78.50 -32.72 5.03
CA GLU A 803 -77.49 -31.66 5.12
C GLU A 803 -77.85 -30.47 4.22
N GLU A 804 -77.95 -29.28 4.81
CA GLU A 804 -78.20 -28.02 4.12
C GLU A 804 -77.32 -26.93 4.73
N ASN A 805 -76.45 -26.30 3.93
CA ASN A 805 -75.48 -25.28 4.36
C ASN A 805 -74.61 -25.72 5.56
N GLY A 806 -74.24 -27.00 5.63
CA GLY A 806 -73.39 -27.57 6.70
C GLY A 806 -74.12 -27.91 8.01
N TYR A 807 -75.43 -27.68 8.10
CA TYR A 807 -76.27 -28.13 9.22
C TYR A 807 -76.74 -29.56 8.97
N MET A 808 -76.44 -30.46 9.90
CA MET A 808 -76.62 -31.90 9.74
C MET A 808 -77.54 -32.53 10.79
N ALA A 809 -77.83 -31.82 11.88
CA ALA A 809 -78.70 -32.31 12.94
C ALA A 809 -79.61 -31.20 13.48
N GLU A 810 -80.68 -31.60 14.15
CA GLU A 810 -81.58 -30.73 14.89
C GLU A 810 -81.84 -31.24 16.31
N VAL A 811 -82.16 -30.31 17.22
CA VAL A 811 -82.51 -30.59 18.61
C VAL A 811 -83.86 -29.96 18.92
N TRP A 812 -84.75 -30.77 19.47
CA TRP A 812 -86.11 -30.41 19.85
C TRP A 812 -86.17 -30.32 21.37
N MET A 813 -86.17 -29.10 21.92
CA MET A 813 -86.05 -28.86 23.36
C MET A 813 -87.29 -29.29 24.17
N ASP A 814 -88.42 -29.51 23.50
CA ASP A 814 -89.64 -30.08 24.09
C ASP A 814 -89.55 -31.60 24.31
N GLN A 815 -88.67 -32.29 23.58
CA GLN A 815 -88.43 -33.72 23.72
C GLN A 815 -87.28 -34.05 24.69
N VAL A 816 -86.52 -33.04 25.12
CA VAL A 816 -85.42 -33.20 26.08
C VAL A 816 -85.99 -33.22 27.51
N PRO A 817 -85.72 -34.26 28.31
CA PRO A 817 -86.15 -34.31 29.70
C PRO A 817 -85.61 -33.13 30.53
N ASP A 818 -86.39 -32.66 31.52
CA ASP A 818 -86.04 -31.49 32.35
C ASP A 818 -84.64 -31.56 33.00
N HIS A 819 -84.18 -32.76 33.32
CA HIS A 819 -82.85 -33.00 33.92
C HIS A 819 -81.68 -32.86 32.92
N HIS A 820 -81.93 -33.02 31.61
CA HIS A 820 -80.94 -32.81 30.54
C HIS A 820 -81.05 -31.42 29.90
N ALA A 821 -82.20 -30.75 30.03
CA ALA A 821 -82.51 -29.49 29.36
C ALA A 821 -81.48 -28.38 29.62
N LEU A 822 -80.95 -28.26 30.85
CA LEU A 822 -79.94 -27.25 31.19
C LEU A 822 -78.59 -27.51 30.50
N ILE A 823 -78.16 -28.77 30.46
CA ILE A 823 -76.89 -29.19 29.87
C ILE A 823 -76.94 -29.01 28.35
N VAL A 824 -78.01 -29.48 27.72
CA VAL A 824 -78.25 -29.32 26.29
C VAL A 824 -78.36 -27.85 25.91
N ARG A 825 -79.08 -27.03 26.70
CA ARG A 825 -79.19 -25.59 26.45
C ARG A 825 -77.87 -24.85 26.61
N SER A 826 -77.07 -25.20 27.63
CA SER A 826 -75.73 -24.64 27.85
C SER A 826 -74.81 -24.94 26.66
N ALA A 827 -74.78 -26.20 26.20
CA ALA A 827 -73.99 -26.62 25.05
C ALA A 827 -74.45 -25.96 23.73
N LEU A 828 -75.76 -25.88 23.48
CA LEU A 828 -76.31 -25.23 22.28
C LEU A 828 -76.05 -23.72 22.28
N ASN A 829 -76.14 -23.06 23.44
CA ASN A 829 -75.78 -21.65 23.58
C ASN A 829 -74.28 -21.41 23.31
N ALA A 830 -73.41 -22.31 23.80
CA ALA A 830 -71.99 -22.29 23.50
C ALA A 830 -71.71 -22.55 22.00
N GLY A 831 -72.48 -23.40 21.33
CA GLY A 831 -72.38 -23.58 19.88
C GLY A 831 -72.88 -22.38 19.07
N ALA A 832 -73.87 -21.66 19.60
CA ALA A 832 -74.44 -20.47 18.97
C ALA A 832 -73.46 -19.29 18.95
N THR A 833 -72.55 -19.16 19.93
CA THR A 833 -71.51 -18.11 19.92
C THR A 833 -70.56 -18.22 18.73
N PHE A 834 -70.46 -19.40 18.09
CA PHE A 834 -69.64 -19.64 16.91
C PHE A 834 -70.46 -19.68 15.60
N ASN A 835 -71.74 -19.30 15.63
CA ASN A 835 -72.68 -19.46 14.50
C ASN A 835 -72.76 -20.90 13.98
N ARG A 836 -72.50 -21.90 14.84
CA ARG A 836 -72.57 -23.34 14.51
C ARG A 836 -73.84 -23.99 15.04
N VAL A 837 -74.64 -23.25 15.79
CA VAL A 837 -75.99 -23.62 16.19
C VAL A 837 -76.89 -22.45 15.89
N ILE A 838 -77.99 -22.70 15.17
CA ILE A 838 -79.00 -21.67 14.87
C ILE A 838 -80.33 -22.08 15.50
N ARG A 839 -81.02 -21.09 16.05
CA ARG A 839 -82.38 -21.27 16.57
C ARG A 839 -83.37 -20.96 15.45
N ILE A 840 -84.27 -21.90 15.16
CA ILE A 840 -85.30 -21.76 14.12
C ILE A 840 -86.61 -21.32 14.76
N ASP A 841 -86.96 -21.95 15.88
CA ASP A 841 -88.16 -21.64 16.64
C ASP A 841 -87.84 -21.63 18.15
N SER A 842 -88.82 -21.28 18.97
CA SER A 842 -88.72 -21.23 20.42
C SER A 842 -88.14 -22.51 21.03
N ASN A 843 -88.45 -23.68 20.46
CA ASN A 843 -87.98 -24.99 20.95
C ASN A 843 -87.15 -25.81 19.94
N GLN A 844 -86.79 -25.27 18.77
CA GLN A 844 -86.06 -26.03 17.74
C GLN A 844 -84.73 -25.35 17.35
N TYR A 845 -83.66 -26.15 17.37
CA TYR A 845 -82.30 -25.72 17.02
C TYR A 845 -81.73 -26.60 15.91
N ARG A 846 -81.01 -26.01 14.94
CA ARG A 846 -80.18 -26.74 13.98
C ARG A 846 -78.71 -26.64 14.35
N VAL A 847 -78.00 -27.74 14.15
CA VAL A 847 -76.62 -27.95 14.57
C VAL A 847 -75.74 -28.24 13.36
N HIS A 848 -74.67 -27.45 13.24
CA HIS A 848 -73.66 -27.56 12.19
C HIS A 848 -72.74 -28.76 12.43
N GLY A 849 -72.23 -29.36 11.36
CA GLY A 849 -71.36 -30.54 11.47
C GLY A 849 -70.08 -30.32 12.27
N ASP A 850 -69.56 -29.10 12.28
CA ASP A 850 -68.40 -28.71 13.11
C ASP A 850 -68.69 -28.83 14.63
N PHE A 851 -69.89 -28.46 15.08
CA PHE A 851 -70.29 -28.60 16.49
C PHE A 851 -70.42 -30.07 16.87
N TYR A 852 -70.98 -30.89 15.97
CA TYR A 852 -71.03 -32.34 16.14
C TYR A 852 -69.62 -32.95 16.21
N ARG A 853 -68.70 -32.55 15.33
CA ARG A 853 -67.30 -33.02 15.34
C ARG A 853 -66.61 -32.71 16.66
N VAL A 854 -66.79 -31.51 17.20
CA VAL A 854 -66.20 -31.13 18.50
C VAL A 854 -66.77 -31.97 19.65
N LEU A 855 -68.09 -32.19 19.70
CA LEU A 855 -68.68 -33.06 20.72
C LEU A 855 -68.20 -34.51 20.59
N ALA A 856 -68.08 -35.02 19.36
CA ALA A 856 -67.56 -36.35 19.11
C ALA A 856 -66.07 -36.48 19.49
N HIS A 857 -65.27 -35.44 19.24
CA HIS A 857 -63.86 -35.36 19.61
C HIS A 857 -63.67 -35.33 21.13
N LEU A 858 -64.47 -34.53 21.85
CA LEU A 858 -64.48 -34.47 23.31
C LEU A 858 -64.85 -35.83 23.93
N ARG A 859 -65.85 -36.52 23.37
CA ARG A 859 -66.18 -37.89 23.77
C ARG A 859 -65.00 -38.85 23.54
N GLY A 860 -64.37 -38.81 22.37
CA GLY A 860 -63.25 -39.68 22.01
C GLY A 860 -62.03 -39.51 22.92
N ARG A 861 -61.59 -38.27 23.14
CA ARG A 861 -60.43 -37.94 23.98
C ARG A 861 -60.61 -38.39 25.44
N LEU A 862 -61.83 -38.29 25.96
CA LEU A 862 -62.11 -38.64 27.35
C LEU A 862 -62.37 -40.14 27.56
N LEU A 863 -62.88 -40.85 26.55
CA LEU A 863 -62.93 -42.31 26.56
C LEU A 863 -61.53 -42.95 26.51
N ALA A 864 -60.62 -42.38 25.73
CA ALA A 864 -59.22 -42.82 25.66
C ALA A 864 -58.46 -42.63 26.98
N SER A 865 -58.83 -41.63 27.79
CA SER A 865 -58.26 -41.41 29.13
C SER A 865 -59.00 -42.18 30.25
N ALA A 866 -60.28 -42.48 30.09
CA ALA A 866 -61.09 -43.24 31.06
C ALA A 866 -60.75 -44.74 31.12
N GLY A 867 -60.11 -45.31 30.09
CA GLY A 867 -59.57 -46.67 30.12
C GLY A 867 -58.55 -46.92 31.24
N ALA A 868 -58.05 -45.87 31.89
CA ALA A 868 -57.03 -45.93 32.93
C ALA A 868 -57.54 -45.73 34.38
N ILE A 869 -58.84 -45.50 34.65
CA ILE A 869 -59.35 -45.18 36.02
C ILE A 869 -60.74 -45.81 36.28
N PRO A 870 -60.99 -46.50 37.43
CA PRO A 870 -62.32 -47.02 37.78
C PRO A 870 -63.34 -45.89 38.03
N GLN A 871 -64.57 -46.06 37.55
CA GLN A 871 -65.62 -45.04 37.59
C GLN A 871 -66.00 -44.56 39.00
N VAL A 872 -65.94 -43.24 39.20
CA VAL A 872 -66.56 -42.54 40.33
C VAL A 872 -67.96 -42.08 39.88
N ARG A 873 -69.03 -42.55 40.55
CA ARG A 873 -70.41 -42.09 40.34
C ARG A 873 -70.57 -40.63 40.75
N SER A 874 -71.17 -39.82 39.89
CA SER A 874 -71.54 -38.41 40.16
C SER A 874 -72.58 -38.27 41.30
N PRO A 875 -72.54 -37.17 42.10
CA PRO A 875 -73.56 -36.87 43.09
C PRO A 875 -74.81 -36.25 42.44
N VAL A 876 -75.98 -36.79 42.77
CA VAL A 876 -77.30 -36.22 42.49
C VAL A 876 -77.53 -35.04 43.43
N ILE A 877 -77.95 -33.89 42.88
CA ILE A 877 -78.35 -32.70 43.62
C ILE A 877 -79.79 -32.88 44.11
N GLY A 878 -80.00 -33.02 45.42
CA GLY A 878 -81.32 -33.02 46.05
C GLY A 878 -81.28 -33.48 47.51
N GLY A 879 -81.60 -32.58 48.45
CA GLY A 879 -81.46 -32.81 49.89
C GLY A 879 -82.57 -33.64 50.54
N ALA A 880 -82.18 -34.53 51.46
CA ALA A 880 -82.94 -34.95 52.64
C ALA A 880 -81.97 -35.56 53.67
N LEU A 881 -82.10 -35.15 54.93
CA LEU A 881 -81.35 -35.66 56.08
C LEU A 881 -82.00 -36.94 56.66
N SER A 882 -81.16 -37.87 57.16
CA SER A 882 -81.42 -39.02 58.07
C SER A 882 -81.13 -40.38 57.42
N SER A 883 -80.46 -41.38 58.00
CA SER A 883 -79.66 -41.51 59.24
C SER A 883 -79.04 -42.92 59.28
N LYS A 884 -77.71 -43.04 59.38
CA LYS A 884 -76.90 -44.03 60.15
C LYS A 884 -75.51 -44.22 59.52
N PRO A 885 -74.46 -44.40 60.34
CA PRO A 885 -73.07 -44.23 59.93
C PRO A 885 -72.51 -45.49 59.28
N ALA A 886 -71.75 -45.32 58.20
CA ALA A 886 -70.80 -46.33 57.71
C ALA A 886 -69.39 -45.81 58.04
N GLU A 887 -68.57 -46.72 58.56
CA GLU A 887 -67.33 -46.47 59.28
C GLU A 887 -66.29 -45.66 58.50
N LEU A 888 -65.66 -44.72 59.22
CA LEU A 888 -64.41 -44.11 58.84
C LEU A 888 -63.36 -45.21 58.62
N TYR A 889 -62.77 -45.28 57.42
CA TYR A 889 -61.41 -45.78 57.26
C TYR A 889 -60.47 -44.60 57.09
N GLU A 890 -59.49 -44.58 57.97
CA GLU A 890 -58.47 -43.57 58.16
C GLU A 890 -57.64 -43.32 56.90
N ARG A 891 -57.45 -42.03 56.64
CA ARG A 891 -56.25 -41.50 56.02
C ARG A 891 -55.09 -41.76 56.99
N SER A 892 -54.28 -42.78 56.71
CA SER A 892 -53.00 -42.98 57.35
C SER A 892 -51.89 -42.90 56.33
N ASP A 893 -50.98 -41.98 56.61
CA ASP A 893 -49.64 -41.91 56.05
C ASP A 893 -48.96 -43.29 56.13
N TYR A 894 -48.30 -43.70 55.06
CA TYR A 894 -47.26 -44.73 55.14
C TYR A 894 -45.96 -44.21 54.55
N GLN A 895 -45.23 -43.53 55.43
CA GLN A 895 -43.81 -43.76 55.66
C GLN A 895 -43.43 -45.22 55.37
N ARG A 896 -42.52 -45.43 54.41
CA ARG A 896 -41.97 -46.75 54.12
C ARG A 896 -40.80 -46.99 55.07
N GLN A 897 -41.11 -47.51 56.25
CA GLN A 897 -40.14 -47.98 57.24
C GLN A 897 -39.98 -49.50 57.10
N ILE A 898 -38.71 -49.91 57.15
CA ILE A 898 -38.19 -51.27 57.12
C ILE A 898 -38.78 -52.11 58.26
N THR A 899 -39.17 -53.37 58.01
CA THR A 899 -39.14 -54.45 59.02
C THR A 899 -38.81 -55.80 58.38
N HIS A 900 -37.95 -56.55 59.08
CA HIS A 900 -37.47 -57.91 58.82
C HIS A 900 -38.51 -58.98 59.17
N ASP A 901 -38.50 -60.11 58.44
CA ASP A 901 -38.42 -61.51 58.93
C ASP A 901 -38.70 -62.49 57.75
N ALA A 902 -37.70 -63.17 57.17
CA ALA A 902 -37.00 -64.39 57.62
C ALA A 902 -37.77 -65.71 57.36
N SER A 903 -37.41 -66.44 56.28
CA SER A 903 -36.96 -67.86 56.32
C SER A 903 -37.02 -68.59 54.96
N ALA A 904 -35.87 -68.73 54.28
CA ALA A 904 -35.40 -69.93 53.55
C ALA A 904 -33.98 -69.67 52.95
N ALA A 905 -32.99 -70.18 53.67
CA ALA A 905 -31.52 -70.27 53.52
C ALA A 905 -30.91 -70.48 52.10
N PRO A 906 -29.57 -70.31 51.89
CA PRO A 906 -28.51 -70.31 52.93
C PRO A 906 -27.48 -69.17 52.91
N ASN A 907 -27.19 -68.70 54.13
CA ASN A 907 -25.90 -68.34 54.72
C ASN A 907 -24.72 -67.98 53.81
N GLY A 908 -24.37 -66.69 53.84
CA GLY A 908 -23.05 -66.17 53.50
C GLY A 908 -22.94 -64.71 53.92
N SER A 909 -22.42 -64.47 55.12
CA SER A 909 -21.99 -63.16 55.60
C SER A 909 -20.93 -62.54 54.68
N TYR A 910 -21.08 -61.27 54.31
CA TYR A 910 -19.93 -60.39 54.10
C TYR A 910 -20.24 -59.04 54.74
N ALA A 911 -19.54 -58.76 55.84
CA ALA A 911 -19.23 -57.39 56.21
C ALA A 911 -18.60 -56.74 54.98
N PHE A 912 -19.22 -55.70 54.43
CA PHE A 912 -18.56 -54.83 53.47
C PHE A 912 -17.68 -53.93 54.32
N SER A 913 -16.38 -54.25 54.36
CA SER A 913 -15.47 -53.73 55.37
C SER A 913 -15.16 -52.25 55.15
N ASP A 914 -14.85 -51.55 56.25
CA ASP A 914 -14.17 -50.25 56.23
C ASP A 914 -12.98 -50.26 55.24
N ASP A 915 -12.37 -51.42 55.00
CA ASP A 915 -11.29 -51.60 54.02
C ASP A 915 -11.66 -51.18 52.58
N LEU A 916 -12.90 -51.40 52.11
CA LEU A 916 -13.28 -50.97 50.75
C LEU A 916 -13.51 -49.46 50.67
N GLN A 917 -14.05 -48.88 51.74
CA GLN A 917 -14.17 -47.43 51.84
C GLN A 917 -12.78 -46.78 51.83
N ASP A 918 -11.85 -47.35 52.59
CA ASP A 918 -10.46 -46.89 52.66
C ASP A 918 -9.70 -47.11 51.35
N GLU A 919 -9.93 -48.23 50.64
CA GLU A 919 -9.36 -48.51 49.32
C GLU A 919 -9.84 -47.50 48.26
N ILE A 920 -11.16 -47.24 48.21
CA ILE A 920 -11.74 -46.27 47.27
C ILE A 920 -11.27 -44.84 47.61
N LEU A 921 -11.24 -44.49 48.90
CA LEU A 921 -10.76 -43.19 49.36
C LEU A 921 -9.27 -42.99 48.99
N ALA A 922 -8.43 -44.00 49.18
CA ALA A 922 -7.03 -43.97 48.81
C ALA A 922 -6.84 -43.81 47.30
N GLU A 923 -7.57 -44.56 46.47
CA GLU A 923 -7.49 -44.43 45.00
C GLU A 923 -7.96 -43.05 44.50
N LEU A 924 -9.00 -42.46 45.11
CA LEU A 924 -9.48 -41.13 44.75
C LEU A 924 -8.47 -40.03 45.15
N LEU A 925 -7.89 -40.12 46.34
CA LEU A 925 -6.89 -39.15 46.83
C LEU A 925 -5.57 -39.25 46.05
N ASP A 926 -5.12 -40.46 45.70
CA ASP A 926 -3.93 -40.67 44.86
C ASP A 926 -4.09 -40.01 43.48
N SER A 927 -5.29 -40.07 42.89
CA SER A 927 -5.54 -39.46 41.57
C SER A 927 -5.29 -37.94 41.53
N VAL A 928 -5.55 -37.24 42.64
CA VAL A 928 -5.33 -35.80 42.78
C VAL A 928 -3.94 -35.46 43.34
N GLY A 929 -3.17 -36.48 43.76
CA GLY A 929 -1.81 -36.36 44.27
C GLY A 929 -1.75 -35.99 45.74
N ILE A 930 -2.75 -36.39 46.54
CA ILE A 930 -2.84 -36.11 47.97
C ILE A 930 -2.74 -37.41 48.76
N PRO A 931 -1.88 -37.49 49.79
CA PRO A 931 -1.81 -38.66 50.64
C PRO A 931 -2.98 -38.71 51.62
N LEU A 932 -3.37 -39.91 52.03
CA LEU A 932 -4.45 -40.16 52.99
C LEU A 932 -4.27 -39.37 54.31
N SER A 933 -3.03 -39.18 54.76
CA SER A 933 -2.71 -38.42 55.96
C SER A 933 -3.19 -36.96 55.93
N ALA A 934 -3.26 -36.33 54.75
CA ALA A 934 -3.76 -34.95 54.61
C ALA A 934 -5.29 -34.88 54.77
N TYR A 935 -6.00 -35.93 54.33
CA TYR A 935 -7.43 -36.07 54.56
C TYR A 935 -7.74 -36.39 56.04
N GLU A 936 -6.94 -37.25 56.68
CA GLU A 936 -7.09 -37.58 58.10
C GLU A 936 -6.95 -36.37 59.03
N ARG A 937 -6.05 -35.41 58.72
CA ARG A 937 -5.93 -34.15 59.47
C ARG A 937 -7.18 -33.28 59.42
N LEU A 938 -7.99 -33.42 58.37
CA LEU A 938 -9.24 -32.68 58.17
C LEU A 938 -10.48 -33.48 58.57
N LYS A 939 -10.30 -34.63 59.25
CA LYS A 939 -11.40 -35.45 59.73
C LYS A 939 -12.16 -34.76 60.88
N ASP A 940 -11.49 -33.94 61.68
CA ASP A 940 -12.12 -33.13 62.72
C ASP A 940 -12.87 -31.92 62.11
N GLU A 941 -14.17 -31.83 62.37
CA GLU A 941 -15.07 -30.86 61.74
C GLU A 941 -14.65 -29.40 61.99
N HIS A 942 -14.14 -29.09 63.17
CA HIS A 942 -13.66 -27.74 63.51
C HIS A 942 -12.39 -27.36 62.73
N VAL A 943 -11.47 -28.30 62.53
CA VAL A 943 -10.24 -28.09 61.75
C VAL A 943 -10.58 -27.98 60.27
N ALA A 944 -11.47 -28.83 59.76
CA ALA A 944 -11.96 -28.78 58.39
C ALA A 944 -12.63 -27.44 58.05
N GLN A 945 -13.48 -26.93 58.94
CA GLN A 945 -14.14 -25.63 58.74
C GLN A 945 -13.13 -24.46 58.76
N ALA A 946 -12.15 -24.49 59.67
CA ALA A 946 -11.10 -23.46 59.71
C ALA A 946 -10.23 -23.49 58.45
N ALA A 947 -9.85 -24.68 57.99
CA ALA A 947 -9.04 -24.88 56.78
C ALA A 947 -9.80 -24.48 55.50
N LEU A 948 -11.09 -24.82 55.40
CA LEU A 948 -11.96 -24.38 54.30
C LEU A 948 -12.07 -22.86 54.26
N ALA A 949 -12.29 -22.22 55.41
CA ALA A 949 -12.40 -20.78 55.49
C ALA A 949 -11.09 -20.06 55.09
N ALA A 950 -9.93 -20.64 55.41
CA ALA A 950 -8.63 -20.15 54.94
C ALA A 950 -8.44 -20.37 53.42
N GLY A 951 -8.82 -21.54 52.90
CA GLY A 951 -8.79 -21.86 51.46
C GLY A 951 -9.65 -20.92 50.62
N GLU A 952 -10.86 -20.61 51.09
CA GLU A 952 -11.74 -19.65 50.44
C GLU A 952 -11.20 -18.22 50.51
N ALA A 953 -10.59 -17.82 51.64
CA ALA A 953 -9.94 -16.51 51.75
C ALA A 953 -8.80 -16.37 50.72
N LEU A 954 -7.95 -17.40 50.57
CA LEU A 954 -6.89 -17.39 49.57
C LEU A 954 -7.44 -17.33 48.15
N ARG A 955 -8.49 -18.11 47.86
CA ARG A 955 -9.15 -18.10 46.55
C ARG A 955 -9.73 -16.72 46.22
N ARG A 956 -10.37 -16.05 47.18
CA ARG A 956 -10.87 -14.66 47.01
C ARG A 956 -9.73 -13.67 46.74
N MET A 957 -8.58 -13.83 47.41
CA MET A 957 -7.39 -13.04 47.13
C MET A 957 -6.85 -13.31 45.72
N ALA A 958 -6.81 -14.58 45.30
CA ALA A 958 -6.35 -14.98 43.97
C ALA A 958 -7.14 -14.31 42.85
N TYR A 959 -8.47 -14.22 42.95
CA TYR A 959 -9.29 -13.52 41.95
C TYR A 959 -8.93 -12.05 41.75
N ARG A 960 -8.26 -11.39 42.71
CA ARG A 960 -7.86 -9.98 42.62
C ARG A 960 -6.41 -9.79 42.19
N ASN A 961 -5.63 -10.86 42.07
CA ASN A 961 -4.25 -10.84 41.58
C ASN A 961 -4.15 -11.73 40.33
N GLU A 962 -3.96 -11.12 39.17
CA GLU A 962 -4.08 -11.78 37.86
C GLU A 962 -3.15 -12.99 37.70
N ASN A 963 -1.92 -12.91 38.21
CA ASN A 963 -0.95 -14.02 38.14
C ASN A 963 -1.33 -15.16 39.09
N LEU A 964 -1.76 -14.83 40.32
CA LEU A 964 -2.22 -15.81 41.30
C LEU A 964 -3.52 -16.49 40.85
N HIS A 965 -4.38 -15.74 40.16
CA HIS A 965 -5.65 -16.24 39.63
C HIS A 965 -5.44 -17.35 38.61
N GLN A 966 -4.51 -17.16 37.66
CA GLN A 966 -4.24 -18.15 36.62
C GLN A 966 -3.70 -19.46 37.20
N GLU A 967 -2.71 -19.38 38.08
CA GLU A 967 -2.13 -20.57 38.73
C GLU A 967 -3.17 -21.34 39.56
N PHE A 968 -4.00 -20.61 40.31
CA PHE A 968 -5.06 -21.23 41.12
C PHE A 968 -6.14 -21.89 40.24
N TYR A 969 -6.56 -21.22 39.17
CA TYR A 969 -7.56 -21.74 38.23
C TYR A 969 -7.09 -22.99 37.49
N GLU A 970 -5.85 -23.00 36.99
CA GLU A 970 -5.28 -24.16 36.31
C GLU A 970 -5.14 -25.37 37.23
N ARG A 971 -4.85 -25.15 38.52
CA ARG A 971 -4.73 -26.22 39.51
C ARG A 971 -6.11 -26.78 39.89
N GLU A 972 -7.10 -25.93 40.13
CA GLU A 972 -8.47 -26.36 40.41
C GLU A 972 -9.08 -27.14 39.23
N ARG A 973 -8.80 -26.70 38.00
CA ARG A 973 -9.24 -27.40 36.80
C ARG A 973 -8.62 -28.80 36.71
N ARG A 974 -7.29 -28.91 36.84
CA ARG A 974 -6.59 -30.21 36.81
C ARG A 974 -7.00 -31.14 37.95
N TRP A 975 -7.35 -30.59 39.11
CA TRP A 975 -7.90 -31.37 40.22
C TRP A 975 -9.25 -31.99 39.85
N THR A 976 -10.17 -31.17 39.34
CA THR A 976 -11.52 -31.59 38.96
C THR A 976 -11.49 -32.66 37.87
N GLU A 977 -10.66 -32.45 36.83
CA GLU A 977 -10.52 -33.40 35.73
C GLU A 977 -9.98 -34.76 36.19
N ARG A 978 -8.98 -34.78 37.09
CA ARG A 978 -8.38 -36.04 37.60
C ARG A 978 -9.32 -36.79 38.52
N LEU A 979 -9.99 -36.09 39.43
CA LEU A 979 -10.97 -36.69 40.35
C LEU A 979 -12.16 -37.28 39.58
N GLU A 980 -12.66 -36.55 38.57
CA GLU A 980 -13.78 -37.00 37.74
C GLU A 980 -13.42 -38.21 36.87
N HIS A 981 -12.22 -38.19 36.25
CA HIS A 981 -11.73 -39.33 35.49
C HIS A 981 -11.60 -40.57 36.36
N LYS A 982 -11.04 -40.45 37.57
CA LYS A 982 -10.89 -41.60 38.48
C LYS A 982 -12.24 -42.07 39.02
N ARG A 983 -13.18 -41.15 39.27
CA ARG A 983 -14.57 -41.48 39.63
C ARG A 983 -15.23 -42.36 38.57
N GLU A 984 -15.10 -41.99 37.29
CA GLU A 984 -15.71 -42.75 36.19
C GLU A 984 -15.01 -44.11 36.00
N GLU A 985 -13.68 -44.17 36.13
CA GLU A 985 -12.92 -45.44 36.11
C GLU A 985 -13.39 -46.41 37.21
N LEU A 986 -13.61 -45.91 38.44
CA LEU A 986 -14.13 -46.71 39.55
C LEU A 986 -15.58 -47.14 39.29
N ARG A 987 -16.42 -46.28 38.69
CA ARG A 987 -17.79 -46.64 38.30
C ARG A 987 -17.82 -47.74 37.25
N GLU A 988 -16.96 -47.67 36.24
CA GLU A 988 -16.80 -48.73 35.24
C GLU A 988 -16.33 -50.04 35.88
N ARG A 989 -15.40 -49.97 36.85
CA ARG A 989 -14.87 -51.14 37.57
C ARG A 989 -15.93 -51.84 38.42
N PHE A 990 -16.79 -51.10 39.13
CA PHE A 990 -17.82 -51.66 40.01
C PHE A 990 -19.14 -52.01 39.27
N GLY A 991 -19.32 -51.58 38.03
CA GLY A 991 -20.41 -52.00 37.15
C GLY A 991 -21.80 -51.69 37.70
N ASN A 992 -22.59 -52.71 38.09
CA ASN A 992 -23.96 -52.55 38.62
C ASN A 992 -24.06 -52.64 40.16
N GLN A 993 -22.93 -52.64 40.88
CA GLN A 993 -22.92 -52.72 42.34
C GLN A 993 -23.36 -51.38 42.96
N ARG A 994 -24.69 -51.23 43.18
CA ARG A 994 -25.30 -49.97 43.63
C ARG A 994 -24.67 -49.36 44.88
N THR A 995 -24.24 -50.19 45.83
CA THR A 995 -23.63 -49.75 47.10
C THR A 995 -22.19 -49.24 46.93
N ALA A 996 -21.39 -49.86 46.06
CA ALA A 996 -20.03 -49.38 45.76
C ALA A 996 -20.08 -48.08 44.95
N LEU A 997 -21.01 -47.98 43.98
CA LEU A 997 -21.22 -46.77 43.19
C LEU A 997 -21.66 -45.59 44.06
N SER A 998 -22.58 -45.80 45.01
CA SER A 998 -22.98 -44.72 45.93
C SER A 998 -21.83 -44.26 46.82
N LEU A 999 -20.95 -45.19 47.25
CA LEU A 999 -19.79 -44.86 48.06
C LEU A 999 -18.72 -44.08 47.28
N VAL A 1000 -18.46 -44.47 46.03
CA VAL A 1000 -17.58 -43.71 45.11
C VAL A 1000 -18.10 -42.29 44.91
N ASP A 1001 -19.40 -42.12 44.69
CA ASP A 1001 -20.02 -40.82 44.48
C ASP A 1001 -19.98 -39.94 45.72
N GLU A 1002 -20.26 -40.52 46.89
CA GLU A 1002 -20.22 -39.83 48.18
C GLU A 1002 -18.80 -39.38 48.53
N LEU A 1003 -17.80 -40.26 48.40
CA LEU A 1003 -16.41 -39.94 48.69
C LEU A 1003 -15.84 -38.91 47.71
N ALA A 1004 -16.10 -39.06 46.41
CA ALA A 1004 -15.65 -38.07 45.41
C ALA A 1004 -16.28 -36.69 45.67
N THR A 1005 -17.57 -36.63 46.02
CA THR A 1005 -18.24 -35.36 46.37
C THR A 1005 -17.66 -34.76 47.66
N THR A 1006 -17.29 -35.60 48.63
CA THR A 1006 -16.70 -35.14 49.89
C THR A 1006 -15.29 -34.58 49.69
N ILE A 1007 -14.44 -35.27 48.92
CA ILE A 1007 -13.11 -34.76 48.52
C ILE A 1007 -13.24 -33.43 47.78
N ASP A 1008 -14.24 -33.32 46.90
CA ASP A 1008 -14.45 -32.12 46.12
C ASP A 1008 -14.89 -30.91 46.95
N ARG A 1009 -15.75 -31.13 47.96
CA ARG A 1009 -16.12 -30.10 48.94
C ARG A 1009 -14.93 -29.64 49.76
N LEU A 1010 -14.02 -30.55 50.12
CA LEU A 1010 -12.81 -30.25 50.88
C LEU A 1010 -11.68 -29.68 50.01
N ARG A 1011 -11.87 -29.53 48.70
CA ARG A 1011 -10.85 -29.08 47.75
C ARG A 1011 -10.12 -27.79 48.17
N PRO A 1012 -10.79 -26.70 48.60
CA PRO A 1012 -10.07 -25.48 49.00
C PRO A 1012 -9.14 -25.69 50.20
N ALA A 1013 -9.50 -26.60 51.12
CA ALA A 1013 -8.69 -26.95 52.29
C ALA A 1013 -7.56 -27.91 51.91
N LEU A 1014 -7.84 -28.94 51.11
CA LEU A 1014 -6.85 -29.95 50.68
C LEU A 1014 -5.78 -29.34 49.77
N LEU A 1015 -6.11 -28.34 48.94
CA LEU A 1015 -5.14 -27.62 48.11
C LEU A 1015 -4.14 -26.79 48.94
N LEU A 1016 -4.49 -26.41 50.17
CA LEU A 1016 -3.60 -25.72 51.10
C LEU A 1016 -2.73 -26.67 51.93
N SER A 1017 -2.93 -27.98 51.80
CA SER A 1017 -2.03 -28.93 52.45
C SER A 1017 -0.62 -28.84 51.84
N PRO A 1018 0.44 -29.03 52.64
CA PRO A 1018 1.82 -28.95 52.16
C PRO A 1018 2.10 -30.01 51.11
N GLU A 1019 1.42 -31.16 51.19
CA GLU A 1019 1.54 -32.25 50.21
C GLU A 1019 0.92 -31.90 48.85
N ALA A 1020 0.03 -30.92 48.80
CA ALA A 1020 -0.52 -30.42 47.55
C ALA A 1020 0.45 -29.56 46.75
N ASP A 1021 1.66 -29.22 47.26
CA ASP A 1021 2.74 -28.50 46.56
C ASP A 1021 2.26 -27.17 45.92
N LEU A 1022 1.22 -26.56 46.50
CA LEU A 1022 0.70 -25.26 46.08
C LEU A 1022 1.41 -24.13 46.81
N LEU A 1023 1.57 -24.26 48.14
CA LEU A 1023 2.24 -23.26 48.96
C LEU A 1023 3.72 -23.10 48.57
N ASP A 1024 4.43 -24.21 48.33
CA ASP A 1024 5.85 -24.18 47.90
C ASP A 1024 6.04 -23.46 46.56
N LYS A 1025 5.22 -23.79 45.56
CA LYS A 1025 5.27 -23.12 44.25
C LYS A 1025 4.86 -21.66 44.30
N LEU A 1026 3.90 -21.30 45.16
CA LEU A 1026 3.53 -19.91 45.38
C LEU A 1026 4.68 -19.13 46.03
N ILE A 1027 5.38 -19.74 46.98
CA ILE A 1027 6.58 -19.17 47.59
C ILE A 1027 7.71 -19.03 46.55
N GLU A 1028 7.98 -20.06 45.75
CA GLU A 1028 9.00 -20.04 44.69
C GLU A 1028 8.68 -18.98 43.62
N ALA A 1029 7.42 -18.86 43.20
CA ALA A 1029 6.98 -17.83 42.25
C ALA A 1029 7.15 -16.42 42.82
N LEU A 1030 6.83 -16.22 44.10
CA LEU A 1030 7.02 -14.94 44.79
C LEU A 1030 8.50 -14.62 45.02
N GLU A 1031 9.35 -15.62 45.26
CA GLU A 1031 10.81 -15.49 45.37
C GLU A 1031 11.49 -15.21 44.03
N PHE A 1032 11.02 -15.85 42.96
CA PHE A 1032 11.50 -15.60 41.61
C PHE A 1032 11.14 -14.19 41.14
N ALA A 1033 9.89 -13.77 41.39
CA ALA A 1033 9.46 -12.39 41.14
C ALA A 1033 10.26 -11.37 41.98
N ALA A 1034 10.58 -11.71 43.23
CA ALA A 1034 11.43 -10.90 44.10
C ALA A 1034 12.85 -10.69 43.55
N GLY A 1035 13.41 -11.69 42.86
CA GLY A 1035 14.75 -11.64 42.25
C GLY A 1035 14.87 -10.69 41.05
N ALA A 1036 13.76 -10.39 40.37
CA ALA A 1036 13.75 -9.50 39.20
C ALA A 1036 13.57 -8.01 39.54
N ASP A 1037 12.83 -7.68 40.61
CA ASP A 1037 12.37 -6.31 40.90
C ASP A 1037 12.78 -5.73 42.26
N ASN A 1038 13.63 -6.43 43.03
CA ASN A 1038 14.15 -5.95 44.32
C ASN A 1038 13.05 -5.56 45.33
N LEU A 1039 11.92 -6.27 45.32
CA LEU A 1039 10.79 -6.19 46.27
C LEU A 1039 10.45 -4.74 46.72
N GLN A 1040 10.03 -3.88 45.80
CA GLN A 1040 9.62 -2.50 46.15
C GLN A 1040 8.25 -2.40 46.86
N GLN A 1041 7.48 -3.49 46.97
CA GLN A 1041 6.21 -3.51 47.69
C GLN A 1041 6.36 -4.17 49.07
N PRO A 1042 6.24 -3.42 50.18
CA PRO A 1042 6.32 -3.96 51.55
C PRO A 1042 5.28 -5.06 51.83
N SER A 1043 4.16 -5.03 51.12
CA SER A 1043 3.06 -5.99 51.22
C SER A 1043 3.44 -7.39 50.71
N GLU A 1044 4.20 -7.49 49.61
CA GLU A 1044 4.59 -8.78 49.03
C GLU A 1044 5.69 -9.47 49.86
N GLN A 1045 6.60 -8.67 50.45
CA GLN A 1045 7.58 -9.17 51.42
C GLN A 1045 6.91 -9.74 52.68
N MET A 1046 5.86 -9.07 53.18
CA MET A 1046 5.12 -9.52 54.34
C MET A 1046 4.33 -10.80 54.03
N LEU A 1047 3.68 -10.88 52.86
CA LEU A 1047 3.00 -12.09 52.41
C LEU A 1047 3.96 -13.28 52.28
N LEU A 1048 5.12 -13.10 51.66
CA LEU A 1048 6.14 -14.14 51.51
C LEU A 1048 6.64 -14.64 52.88
N LYS A 1049 6.90 -13.72 53.82
CA LYS A 1049 7.33 -14.06 55.18
C LYS A 1049 6.27 -14.87 55.94
N GLU A 1050 5.00 -14.48 55.82
CA GLU A 1050 3.89 -15.15 56.50
C GLU A 1050 3.50 -16.48 55.84
N LEU A 1051 3.59 -16.61 54.50
CA LEU A 1051 3.40 -17.88 53.79
C LEU A 1051 4.48 -18.91 54.17
N LYS A 1052 5.72 -18.46 54.34
CA LYS A 1052 6.80 -19.29 54.90
C LYS A 1052 6.56 -19.66 56.36
N ALA A 1053 5.98 -18.76 57.15
CA ALA A 1053 5.58 -19.09 58.52
C ALA A 1053 4.49 -20.16 58.54
N LEU A 1054 3.57 -20.15 57.56
CA LEU A 1054 2.50 -21.15 57.44
C LEU A 1054 3.03 -22.58 57.30
N GLN A 1055 4.13 -22.77 56.56
CA GLN A 1055 4.79 -24.08 56.40
C GLN A 1055 5.34 -24.65 57.71
N SER A 1056 5.57 -23.82 58.72
CA SER A 1056 6.17 -24.23 60.00
C SER A 1056 5.16 -24.65 61.07
N TYR A 1057 3.85 -24.48 60.83
CA TYR A 1057 2.81 -24.83 61.79
C TYR A 1057 2.33 -26.28 61.63
N ASP A 1058 1.88 -26.88 62.73
CA ASP A 1058 1.18 -28.16 62.69
C ASP A 1058 -0.26 -27.95 62.20
N LEU A 1059 -0.52 -28.36 60.97
CA LEU A 1059 -1.80 -28.16 60.28
C LEU A 1059 -2.91 -29.11 60.74
N ALA A 1060 -2.64 -29.95 61.75
CA ALA A 1060 -3.65 -30.74 62.45
C ALA A 1060 -4.44 -29.92 63.49
N ASP A 1061 -3.95 -28.74 63.91
CA ASP A 1061 -4.63 -27.87 64.88
C ASP A 1061 -5.48 -26.77 64.20
N GLU A 1062 -6.54 -26.31 64.86
CA GLU A 1062 -7.45 -25.27 64.34
C GLU A 1062 -6.80 -23.87 64.31
N ALA A 1063 -5.92 -23.56 65.27
CA ALA A 1063 -5.38 -22.21 65.48
C ALA A 1063 -4.51 -21.68 64.32
N PRO A 1064 -3.64 -22.50 63.67
CA PRO A 1064 -2.92 -22.09 62.46
C PRO A 1064 -3.83 -21.71 61.29
N TRP A 1065 -4.91 -22.46 61.04
CA TRP A 1065 -5.86 -22.17 59.95
C TRP A 1065 -6.64 -20.88 60.19
N LYS A 1066 -7.08 -20.63 61.42
CA LYS A 1066 -7.72 -19.36 61.80
C LYS A 1066 -6.77 -18.17 61.61
N ARG A 1067 -5.50 -18.30 62.03
CA ARG A 1067 -4.49 -17.26 61.78
C ARG A 1067 -4.21 -17.07 60.30
N ALA A 1068 -4.13 -18.14 59.51
CA ALA A 1068 -3.95 -18.09 58.06
C ALA A 1068 -5.06 -17.26 57.40
N LYS A 1069 -6.31 -17.57 57.75
CA LYS A 1069 -7.49 -16.84 57.29
C LYS A 1069 -7.45 -15.38 57.70
N ASP A 1070 -7.24 -15.10 58.99
CA ASP A 1070 -7.23 -13.73 59.52
C ASP A 1070 -6.13 -12.89 58.84
N LEU A 1071 -4.96 -13.47 58.55
CA LEU A 1071 -3.87 -12.80 57.84
C LEU A 1071 -4.22 -12.51 56.38
N ILE A 1072 -4.84 -13.46 55.67
CA ILE A 1072 -5.29 -13.28 54.28
C ILE A 1072 -6.40 -12.20 54.21
N ASP A 1073 -7.34 -12.23 55.16
CA ASP A 1073 -8.43 -11.25 55.23
C ASP A 1073 -7.93 -9.85 55.70
N HIS A 1074 -6.86 -9.74 56.50
CA HIS A 1074 -6.26 -8.43 56.86
C HIS A 1074 -5.44 -7.81 55.72
N PHE A 1075 -4.96 -8.62 54.77
CA PHE A 1075 -4.28 -8.16 53.55
C PHE A 1075 -5.21 -7.30 52.66
N GLU A 1076 -6.53 -7.56 52.71
CA GLU A 1076 -7.57 -6.81 51.99
C GLU A 1076 -7.62 -5.31 52.33
N VAL A 1077 -7.20 -4.91 53.54
CA VAL A 1077 -7.36 -3.54 54.05
C VAL A 1077 -6.18 -2.63 53.71
N ALA A 1078 -5.00 -3.18 53.40
CA ALA A 1078 -3.75 -2.40 53.25
C ALA A 1078 -3.37 -2.07 51.79
N SER A 1079 -4.17 -2.46 50.78
CA SER A 1079 -3.88 -2.17 49.37
C SER A 1079 -4.37 -0.76 48.94
N PRO A 1080 -3.56 0.10 48.29
CA PRO A 1080 -3.87 1.53 48.09
C PRO A 1080 -4.99 1.86 47.11
N ARG A 1081 -5.70 0.88 46.55
CA ARG A 1081 -6.71 1.12 45.50
C ARG A 1081 -8.11 1.48 46.02
N SER A 1082 -8.34 1.51 47.33
CA SER A 1082 -9.67 1.80 47.90
C SER A 1082 -9.99 3.28 48.13
N ARG A 1083 -9.12 4.22 47.74
CA ARG A 1083 -9.47 5.65 47.69
C ARG A 1083 -9.80 6.06 46.27
N LEU A 1084 -11.03 5.79 45.84
CA LEU A 1084 -11.80 6.55 44.85
C LEU A 1084 -13.17 5.87 44.74
N ASN A 1085 -14.04 6.21 45.69
CA ASN A 1085 -15.49 6.30 45.52
C ASN A 1085 -15.94 7.57 46.21
#